data_AF-A0A2U3EEG7-F1
#
_entry.id   AF-A0A2U3EEG7-F1
#
_cell.length_a   1.000
_cell.length_b   1.000
_cell.length_c   1.000
_cell.angle_alpha   90.00
_cell.angle_beta   90.00
_cell.angle_gamma   90.00
#
_symmetry.space_group_name_H-M   'P 1'
#
loop_
_entity.id
_entity.type
_entity.pdbx_description
1 polymer ?
#
loop_
_entity_poly.entity_id
_entity_poly.type
_entity_poly.pdbx_seq_one_letter_code
_entity_poly.pdbx_strand_id
1 'polypeptide(L)'
;MNVPAMGVAMLQPTLIFVAKRMLSAALQGIEHGQLKISYPSPESEQGTHEHDVSFGFGTPSAIVLVKDDWFWVRVLASGSVGFAEAYVNGEIDSPDLLGIFKLAFLNRRIFMKLDKQSPFMTKLYSLFARTNSIEQAKRNVAAHYDLSNDMFAAFLSPDMTYSCPLWLPSHDPDYTNDSLERAQRRKLSYHIKAARIQASDHVLEIGTGWGSFAIQAVQETGCTLTTVTLSTEQKALAEKRIEAAGLPDKITVLLCDYREIPKLGIRFNKVVSIEMLEHTGIEHLHEYFGVIKDLLPGDGAIATFQATMMSEAIFPGAYPPSLLQTLHAIDQGAGDHFIVDRVETFGGLGRAFQEWGEAFGRSFESRIRADLIARRPQACDAELEEFRRKWQAILLCVLSSGVRGANGSDSNGQAASFLVVESGDPGGTYCALPAARLCAPKLKSRIHIQPQSPDPGQQNRHHLTTPHNAPSSHITACKIPQISNSSMSGGVKRDRDGNARVKSAAPPDAPRGRFHGMFENFRDELDEHYDRRERIIKASRDVTAQSKKMCGLGWLGSIFALQRVKTLNADFPSHTQKDIDARMAEISRLLASVAADLQSVNRYRYAWQMRCLEELVEALSFAHYLRLQKLITPAEAQAAVPLPEGTPPLELTPGDYMYGIFDLFGELMRFATVQRAQVIETPSNLAGGTAGAEGAGGGAGKGEEGKRTILRDIQELGCAFEILPAVPTKDFRSKMDAMRQSVRKVENLGYGLVVRGSERPSGWVPDMKDERPEPVSPV
;
A
#
# COMPACT_ATOMS: atom_id res chain seq x y z
N MET A 1 -0.08 -10.25 31.10
CA MET A 1 0.92 -10.10 32.17
C MET A 1 0.42 -9.03 33.12
N ASN A 2 0.08 -9.39 34.36
CA ASN A 2 -0.35 -8.44 35.39
C ASN A 2 0.88 -7.69 35.93
N VAL A 3 1.02 -6.42 35.56
CA VAL A 3 1.94 -5.47 36.22
C VAL A 3 1.27 -5.05 37.54
N PRO A 4 2.00 -4.89 38.67
CA PRO A 4 1.39 -4.57 39.95
C PRO A 4 0.74 -3.17 39.90
N ALA A 5 -0.56 -3.09 40.23
CA ALA A 5 -1.36 -1.87 40.14
C ALA A 5 -0.81 -0.65 40.92
N MET A 6 0.02 -0.87 41.95
CA MET A 6 0.61 0.21 42.76
C MET A 6 1.67 1.05 42.02
N GLY A 7 2.42 0.48 41.07
CA GLY A 7 3.49 1.22 40.36
C GLY A 7 2.97 2.16 39.27
N VAL A 8 1.83 1.83 38.67
CA VAL A 8 1.21 2.60 37.58
C VAL A 8 0.48 3.84 38.12
N ALA A 9 -0.14 3.74 39.31
CA ALA A 9 -0.87 4.83 39.93
C ALA A 9 0.03 6.03 40.33
N MET A 10 1.28 5.79 40.74
CA MET A 10 2.21 6.88 41.07
C MET A 10 2.78 7.62 39.83
N LEU A 11 2.89 6.93 38.69
CA LEU A 11 3.44 7.50 37.45
C LEU A 11 2.35 8.07 36.52
N GLN A 12 1.09 7.82 36.83
CA GLN A 12 -0.07 8.22 36.03
C GLN A 12 -0.10 9.73 35.70
N PRO A 13 0.06 10.65 36.68
CA PRO A 13 0.01 12.09 36.39
C PRO A 13 1.14 12.55 35.47
N THR A 14 2.34 11.98 35.64
CA THR A 14 3.50 12.30 34.80
C THR A 14 3.30 11.78 33.37
N LEU A 15 2.76 10.56 33.22
CA LEU A 15 2.50 9.96 31.92
C LEU A 15 1.43 10.75 31.15
N ILE A 16 0.34 11.12 31.82
CA ILE A 16 -0.72 11.97 31.27
C ILE A 16 -0.14 13.32 30.83
N PHE A 17 0.66 13.97 31.68
CA PHE A 17 1.26 15.28 31.36
C PHE A 17 2.15 15.21 30.11
N VAL A 18 3.02 14.19 30.02
CA VAL A 18 3.90 13.99 28.87
C VAL A 18 3.06 13.71 27.61
N ALA A 19 2.07 12.83 27.70
CA ALA A 19 1.24 12.45 26.57
C ALA A 19 0.40 13.62 26.05
N LYS A 20 -0.24 14.37 26.95
CA LYS A 20 -0.99 15.59 26.62
C LYS A 20 -0.10 16.60 25.92
N ARG A 21 1.14 16.82 26.38
CA ARG A 21 2.07 17.77 25.77
C ARG A 21 2.52 17.34 24.38
N MET A 22 2.85 16.07 24.19
CA MET A 22 3.28 15.53 22.90
C MET A 22 2.15 15.56 21.87
N LEU A 23 0.95 15.10 22.25
CA LEU A 23 -0.20 15.09 21.35
C LEU A 23 -0.69 16.51 21.03
N SER A 24 -0.72 17.42 22.01
CA SER A 24 -1.06 18.83 21.74
C SER A 24 -0.09 19.46 20.73
N ALA A 25 1.22 19.17 20.82
CA ALA A 25 2.20 19.64 19.84
C ALA A 25 1.95 19.05 18.44
N ALA A 26 1.51 17.79 18.33
CA ALA A 26 1.14 17.19 17.05
C ALA A 26 -0.16 17.80 16.48
N LEU A 27 -1.16 18.05 17.32
CA LEU A 27 -2.45 18.64 16.95
C LEU A 27 -2.34 20.10 16.50
N GLN A 28 -1.30 20.84 16.92
CA GLN A 28 -0.99 22.17 16.36
C GLN A 28 -0.78 22.14 14.84
N GLY A 29 -0.48 20.98 14.24
CA GLY A 29 -0.33 20.83 12.81
C GLY A 29 -1.65 20.76 12.02
N ILE A 30 -2.83 20.86 12.66
CA ILE A 30 -4.13 20.83 11.96
C ILE A 30 -4.21 21.99 10.96
N GLU A 31 -4.30 21.65 9.67
CA GLU A 31 -4.35 22.60 8.56
C GLU A 31 -5.79 22.87 8.08
N HIS A 32 -6.70 21.92 8.29
CA HIS A 32 -8.07 21.97 7.78
C HIS A 32 -9.11 21.77 8.89
N GLY A 33 -9.87 22.82 9.19
CA GLY A 33 -10.91 22.80 10.23
C GLY A 33 -10.36 23.07 11.63
N GLN A 34 -11.22 22.87 12.64
CA GLN A 34 -10.91 23.14 14.03
C GLN A 34 -11.27 21.96 14.92
N LEU A 35 -10.34 21.52 15.77
CA LEU A 35 -10.58 20.54 16.82
C LEU A 35 -10.58 21.25 18.17
N LYS A 36 -11.70 21.18 18.89
CA LYS A 36 -11.86 21.72 20.23
C LYS A 36 -11.85 20.58 21.23
N ILE A 37 -11.03 20.69 22.26
CA ILE A 37 -10.98 19.76 23.39
C ILE A 37 -11.54 20.49 24.60
N SER A 38 -12.64 19.97 25.13
CA SER A 38 -13.40 20.57 26.22
C SER A 38 -13.51 19.62 27.39
N TYR A 39 -13.49 20.17 28.60
CA TYR A 39 -13.69 19.43 29.84
C TYR A 39 -15.09 19.75 30.39
N PRO A 40 -15.84 18.76 30.90
CA PRO A 40 -17.12 19.02 31.55
C PRO A 40 -16.87 19.83 32.83
N SER A 41 -17.50 21.00 32.95
CA SER A 41 -17.58 21.74 34.20
C SER A 41 -18.84 21.27 34.95
N PRO A 42 -18.79 21.06 36.28
CA PRO A 42 -19.98 20.72 37.06
C PRO A 42 -21.05 21.83 37.11
N GLU A 43 -20.72 23.06 36.70
CA GLU A 43 -21.64 24.21 36.74
C GLU A 43 -21.56 25.02 35.44
N SER A 44 -22.45 24.76 34.48
CA SER A 44 -23.06 25.80 33.64
C SER A 44 -24.03 25.20 32.61
N GLU A 45 -25.32 25.44 32.80
CA GLU A 45 -26.32 25.47 31.72
C GLU A 45 -26.09 26.64 30.74
N GLN A 46 -24.98 27.37 30.88
CA GLN A 46 -24.56 28.54 30.09
C GLN A 46 -23.07 28.46 29.70
N GLY A 47 -22.67 27.40 29.00
CA GLY A 47 -21.80 27.47 27.82
C GLY A 47 -20.39 28.07 27.90
N THR A 48 -19.75 28.21 29.07
CA THR A 48 -18.32 28.54 29.15
C THR A 48 -17.56 27.46 29.92
N HIS A 49 -16.93 26.55 29.18
CA HIS A 49 -16.05 25.50 29.71
C HIS A 49 -14.68 26.11 30.09
N GLU A 50 -14.28 25.99 31.35
CA GLU A 50 -13.13 26.72 31.95
C GLU A 50 -11.74 26.37 31.38
N HIS A 51 -11.59 25.31 30.56
CA HIS A 51 -10.30 24.90 29.99
C HIS A 51 -10.39 24.37 28.56
N ASP A 52 -11.12 25.08 27.69
CA ASP A 52 -11.18 24.74 26.28
C ASP A 52 -9.83 24.97 25.57
N VAL A 53 -9.31 23.93 24.93
CA VAL A 53 -8.13 24.03 24.06
C VAL A 53 -8.56 23.78 22.63
N SER A 54 -8.32 24.74 21.75
CA SER A 54 -8.65 24.64 20.32
C SER A 54 -7.38 24.52 19.47
N PHE A 55 -7.44 23.64 18.48
CA PHE A 55 -6.39 23.41 17.49
C PHE A 55 -6.94 23.66 16.09
N GLY A 56 -6.19 24.39 15.27
CA GLY A 56 -6.65 24.80 13.93
C GLY A 56 -7.72 25.90 13.96
N PHE A 57 -8.23 26.23 12.77
CA PHE A 57 -9.24 27.27 12.56
C PHE A 57 -10.13 26.94 11.36
N GLY A 58 -11.37 27.43 11.39
CA GLY A 58 -12.34 27.26 10.30
C GLY A 58 -13.28 26.05 10.47
N THR A 59 -13.99 25.71 9.40
CA THR A 59 -14.94 24.59 9.34
C THR A 59 -14.36 23.42 8.53
N PRO A 60 -14.66 22.15 8.87
CA PRO A 60 -15.54 21.69 9.95
C PRO A 60 -14.93 21.92 11.34
N SER A 61 -15.78 22.19 12.34
CA SER A 61 -15.40 22.28 13.76
C SER A 61 -15.89 21.04 14.48
N ALA A 62 -14.99 20.36 15.19
CA ALA A 62 -15.27 19.12 15.91
C ALA A 62 -14.91 19.27 17.39
N ILE A 63 -15.74 18.73 18.28
CA ILE A 63 -15.57 18.87 19.74
C ILE A 63 -15.34 17.49 20.36
N VAL A 64 -14.24 17.34 21.10
CA VAL A 64 -13.98 16.19 21.97
C VAL A 64 -14.22 16.62 23.41
N LEU A 65 -15.17 15.97 24.07
CA LEU A 65 -15.46 16.14 25.48
C LEU A 65 -14.63 15.12 26.27
N VAL A 66 -13.68 15.59 27.07
CA VAL A 66 -12.78 14.73 27.86
C VAL A 66 -13.38 14.48 29.23
N LYS A 67 -13.67 13.22 29.55
CA LYS A 67 -14.12 12.79 30.88
C LYS A 67 -12.99 12.23 31.73
N ASP A 68 -12.03 11.54 31.10
CA ASP A 68 -10.82 11.02 31.75
C ASP A 68 -9.58 11.34 30.90
N ASP A 69 -8.60 12.03 31.50
CA ASP A 69 -7.34 12.41 30.85
C ASP A 69 -6.45 11.21 30.47
N TRP A 70 -6.77 9.99 30.91
CA TRP A 70 -6.10 8.77 30.46
C TRP A 70 -6.19 8.57 28.93
N PHE A 71 -7.19 9.17 28.27
CA PHE A 71 -7.31 9.13 26.82
C PHE A 71 -6.04 9.61 26.10
N TRP A 72 -5.34 10.62 26.64
CA TRP A 72 -4.10 11.13 26.05
C TRP A 72 -3.03 10.04 25.97
N VAL A 73 -2.93 9.22 27.02
CA VAL A 73 -1.98 8.11 27.08
C VAL A 73 -2.34 7.05 26.04
N ARG A 74 -3.63 6.70 25.91
CA ARG A 74 -4.09 5.72 24.91
C ARG A 74 -3.80 6.17 23.49
N VAL A 75 -4.14 7.42 23.15
CA VAL A 75 -3.91 7.96 21.81
C VAL A 75 -2.42 8.03 21.50
N LEU A 76 -1.56 8.37 22.46
CA LEU A 76 -0.12 8.35 22.23
C LEU A 76 0.40 6.92 22.04
N ALA A 77 -0.10 5.98 22.83
CA ALA A 77 0.37 4.59 22.81
C ALA A 77 -0.12 3.81 21.58
N SER A 78 -1.36 4.03 21.14
CA SER A 78 -2.06 3.19 20.16
C SER A 78 -2.72 3.99 19.02
N GLY A 79 -2.45 5.29 18.91
CA GLY A 79 -2.93 6.12 17.80
C GLY A 79 -4.46 6.15 17.68
N SER A 80 -4.96 5.95 16.47
CA SER A 80 -6.38 5.89 16.12
C SER A 80 -7.14 4.79 16.85
N VAL A 81 -6.51 3.63 17.11
CA VAL A 81 -7.12 2.56 17.94
C VAL A 81 -7.25 3.03 19.38
N GLY A 82 -6.24 3.71 19.91
CA GLY A 82 -6.29 4.28 21.26
C GLY A 82 -7.40 5.33 21.42
N PHE A 83 -7.68 6.11 20.37
CA PHE A 83 -8.81 7.03 20.33
C PHE A 83 -10.15 6.29 20.35
N ALA A 84 -10.30 5.24 19.53
CA ALA A 84 -11.51 4.42 19.50
C ALA A 84 -11.75 3.72 20.85
N GLU A 85 -10.71 3.16 21.47
CA GLU A 85 -10.79 2.57 22.82
C GLU A 85 -11.21 3.60 23.87
N ALA A 86 -10.64 4.81 23.84
CA ALA A 86 -11.03 5.87 24.76
C ALA A 86 -12.52 6.24 24.62
N TYR A 87 -13.04 6.29 23.39
CA TYR A 87 -14.46 6.54 23.15
C TYR A 87 -15.34 5.39 23.66
N VAL A 88 -14.95 4.14 23.39
CA VAL A 88 -15.67 2.93 23.82
C VAL A 88 -15.71 2.82 25.35
N ASN A 89 -14.60 3.10 26.02
CA ASN A 89 -14.50 3.09 27.49
C ASN A 89 -15.21 4.28 28.17
N GLY A 90 -15.73 5.23 27.40
CA GLY A 90 -16.37 6.42 27.95
C GLY A 90 -15.40 7.46 28.51
N GLU A 91 -14.10 7.35 28.23
CA GLU A 91 -13.07 8.34 28.62
C GLU A 91 -13.25 9.66 27.85
N ILE A 92 -13.81 9.58 26.64
CA ILE A 92 -14.18 10.74 25.82
C ILE A 92 -15.60 10.63 25.27
N ASP A 93 -16.16 11.78 24.88
CA ASP A 93 -17.45 11.90 24.21
C ASP A 93 -17.41 12.96 23.11
N SER A 94 -18.43 13.01 22.27
CA SER A 94 -18.56 14.06 21.26
C SER A 94 -20.00 14.29 20.84
N PRO A 95 -20.43 15.56 20.68
CA PRO A 95 -21.73 15.87 20.08
C PRO A 95 -21.79 15.54 18.58
N ASP A 96 -20.65 15.49 17.89
CA ASP A 96 -20.54 15.15 16.47
C ASP A 96 -19.30 14.29 16.21
N LEU A 97 -19.41 13.00 16.51
CA LEU A 97 -18.34 12.04 16.30
C LEU A 97 -17.96 11.92 14.81
N LEU A 98 -18.94 12.06 13.91
CA LEU A 98 -18.69 12.07 12.46
C LEU A 98 -17.84 13.29 12.05
N GLY A 99 -18.10 14.45 12.64
CA GLY A 99 -17.29 15.66 12.49
C GLY A 99 -15.83 15.46 12.89
N ILE A 100 -15.57 14.76 14.00
CA ILE A 100 -14.20 14.40 14.43
C ILE A 100 -13.52 13.55 13.37
N PHE A 101 -14.17 12.49 12.90
CA PHE A 101 -13.55 11.62 11.92
C PHE A 101 -13.34 12.31 10.56
N LYS A 102 -14.28 13.17 10.12
CA LYS A 102 -14.12 14.03 8.93
C LYS A 102 -12.88 14.93 9.07
N LEU A 103 -12.72 15.58 10.22
CA LEU A 103 -11.55 16.42 10.51
C LEU A 103 -10.27 15.58 10.49
N ALA A 104 -10.27 14.39 11.10
CA ALA A 104 -9.13 13.49 11.10
C ALA A 104 -8.72 13.06 9.67
N PHE A 105 -9.70 12.78 8.81
CA PHE A 105 -9.47 12.43 7.42
C PHE A 105 -8.88 13.58 6.59
N LEU A 106 -9.42 14.80 6.74
CA LEU A 106 -8.87 16.00 6.07
C LEU A 106 -7.41 16.24 6.48
N ASN A 107 -7.07 15.94 7.74
CA ASN A 107 -5.74 16.09 8.31
C ASN A 107 -4.96 14.77 8.38
N ARG A 108 -5.28 13.77 7.53
CA ARG A 108 -4.74 12.39 7.62
C ARG A 108 -3.23 12.29 7.73
N ARG A 109 -2.47 13.26 7.20
CA ARG A 109 -1.00 13.27 7.29
C ARG A 109 -0.50 13.34 8.73
N ILE A 110 -1.23 14.02 9.62
CA ILE A 110 -0.89 14.16 11.04
C ILE A 110 -1.21 12.85 11.75
N PHE A 111 -2.45 12.38 11.60
CA PHE A 111 -2.95 11.18 12.27
C PHE A 111 -2.22 9.91 11.80
N MET A 112 -1.89 9.77 10.51
CA MET A 112 -1.06 8.68 10.01
C MET A 112 0.38 8.70 10.55
N LYS A 113 0.94 9.89 10.87
CA LYS A 113 2.26 9.97 11.53
C LYS A 113 2.18 9.47 12.96
N LEU A 114 1.11 9.83 13.67
CA LEU A 114 0.84 9.34 15.03
C LEU A 114 0.68 7.81 15.04
N ASP A 115 -0.10 7.25 14.11
CA ASP A 115 -0.31 5.80 13.99
C ASP A 115 0.99 5.04 13.68
N LYS A 116 1.84 5.57 12.79
CA LYS A 116 3.13 4.95 12.43
C LYS A 116 4.19 5.04 13.52
N GLN A 117 4.06 5.96 14.46
CA GLN A 117 4.98 6.12 15.58
C GLN A 117 4.61 5.26 16.79
N SER A 118 3.47 4.55 16.76
CA SER A 118 3.08 3.59 17.78
C SER A 118 3.78 2.23 17.57
N PRO A 119 4.71 1.81 18.46
CA PRO A 119 5.36 0.51 18.38
C PRO A 119 4.41 -0.67 18.67
N PHE A 120 3.31 -0.42 19.39
CA PHE A 120 2.28 -1.43 19.70
C PHE A 120 1.47 -1.79 18.47
N MET A 121 1.06 -0.79 17.69
CA MET A 121 0.29 -0.98 16.46
C MET A 121 1.05 -1.81 15.43
N THR A 122 2.32 -1.50 15.16
CA THR A 122 3.15 -2.26 14.21
C THR A 122 3.23 -3.75 14.56
N LYS A 123 3.27 -4.09 15.86
CA LYS A 123 3.34 -5.47 16.34
C LYS A 123 1.98 -6.17 16.28
N LEU A 124 0.90 -5.46 16.60
CA LEU A 124 -0.47 -5.95 16.53
C LEU A 124 -0.90 -6.21 15.07
N TYR A 125 -0.58 -5.29 14.15
CA TYR A 125 -0.74 -5.45 12.70
C TYR A 125 -0.05 -6.73 12.20
N SER A 126 1.19 -6.96 12.64
CA SER A 126 1.95 -8.15 12.23
C SER A 126 1.42 -9.47 12.82
N LEU A 127 0.67 -9.44 13.93
CA LEU A 127 0.09 -10.65 14.53
C LEU A 127 -1.24 -11.03 13.86
N PHE A 128 -2.08 -10.05 13.50
CA PHE A 128 -3.37 -10.31 12.88
C PHE A 128 -3.29 -10.59 11.38
N ALA A 129 -2.26 -10.07 10.69
CA ALA A 129 -2.02 -10.34 9.28
C ALA A 129 -1.47 -11.75 8.98
N ARG A 130 -1.17 -12.59 10.00
CA ARG A 130 -0.31 -13.77 9.82
C ARG A 130 -0.95 -15.15 9.81
N THR A 131 -2.28 -15.31 9.96
CA THR A 131 -2.89 -16.65 9.88
C THR A 131 -4.38 -16.62 9.47
N ASN A 132 -4.70 -17.01 8.22
CA ASN A 132 -6.09 -17.31 7.80
C ASN A 132 -6.35 -18.82 7.67
N SER A 133 -6.11 -19.56 8.76
CA SER A 133 -6.50 -20.97 8.81
C SER A 133 -8.03 -21.11 8.83
N ILE A 134 -8.55 -22.25 8.37
CA ILE A 134 -10.00 -22.56 8.37
C ILE A 134 -10.61 -22.38 9.78
N GLU A 135 -9.90 -22.81 10.82
CA GLU A 135 -10.35 -22.66 12.21
C GLU A 135 -10.40 -21.18 12.66
N GLN A 136 -9.46 -20.36 12.21
CA GLN A 136 -9.44 -18.93 12.54
C GLN A 136 -10.54 -18.18 11.78
N ALA A 137 -10.78 -18.51 10.51
CA ALA A 137 -11.89 -17.96 9.74
C ALA A 137 -13.24 -18.24 10.41
N LYS A 138 -13.47 -19.48 10.86
CA LYS A 138 -14.66 -19.86 11.63
C LYS A 138 -14.81 -19.03 12.91
N ARG A 139 -13.73 -18.88 13.69
CA ARG A 139 -13.72 -18.07 14.91
C ARG A 139 -13.98 -16.59 14.66
N ASN A 140 -13.42 -16.02 13.59
CA ASN A 140 -13.62 -14.61 13.22
C ASN A 140 -15.08 -14.33 12.82
N VAL A 141 -15.67 -15.21 12.00
CA VAL A 141 -17.08 -15.12 11.58
C VAL A 141 -18.01 -15.26 12.77
N ALA A 142 -17.78 -16.26 13.64
CA ALA A 142 -18.60 -16.46 14.85
C ALA A 142 -18.55 -15.25 15.80
N ALA A 143 -17.39 -14.62 15.97
CA ALA A 143 -17.24 -13.44 16.83
C ALA A 143 -17.99 -12.19 16.33
N HIS A 144 -18.30 -12.10 15.02
CA HIS A 144 -18.90 -10.90 14.41
C HIS A 144 -20.35 -11.10 13.95
N TYR A 145 -20.71 -12.28 13.45
CA TYR A 145 -22.04 -12.54 12.87
C TYR A 145 -22.95 -13.38 13.76
N ASP A 146 -22.41 -14.14 14.74
CA ASP A 146 -23.23 -14.89 15.70
C ASP A 146 -23.66 -14.03 16.91
N LEU A 147 -23.52 -12.69 16.81
CA LEU A 147 -23.95 -11.74 17.84
C LEU A 147 -25.47 -11.77 18.03
N SER A 148 -26.23 -11.39 16.99
CA SER A 148 -27.69 -11.47 16.96
C SER A 148 -28.29 -11.07 15.62
N ASN A 149 -29.13 -11.94 15.07
CA ASN A 149 -29.94 -11.62 13.89
C ASN A 149 -30.95 -10.47 14.15
N ASP A 150 -31.51 -10.38 15.36
CA ASP A 150 -32.48 -9.33 15.72
C ASP A 150 -31.84 -7.95 15.82
N MET A 151 -30.59 -7.91 16.27
CA MET A 151 -29.78 -6.69 16.23
C MET A 151 -29.54 -6.24 14.78
N PHE A 152 -29.05 -7.13 13.91
CA PHE A 152 -28.82 -6.79 12.50
C PHE A 152 -30.10 -6.34 11.81
N ALA A 153 -31.22 -7.04 12.06
CA ALA A 153 -32.54 -6.68 11.55
C ALA A 153 -33.06 -5.32 12.06
N ALA A 154 -32.46 -4.75 13.11
CA ALA A 154 -32.84 -3.44 13.63
C ALA A 154 -32.29 -2.27 12.81
N PHE A 155 -31.20 -2.45 12.08
CA PHE A 155 -30.55 -1.36 11.32
C PHE A 155 -30.27 -1.68 9.84
N LEU A 156 -30.33 -2.94 9.43
CA LEU A 156 -30.26 -3.32 8.01
C LEU A 156 -31.62 -3.11 7.32
N SER A 157 -31.61 -3.15 6.00
CA SER A 157 -32.84 -3.25 5.19
C SER A 157 -33.53 -4.61 5.42
N PRO A 158 -34.84 -4.73 5.10
CA PRO A 158 -35.62 -5.96 5.36
C PRO A 158 -35.06 -7.23 4.70
N ASP A 159 -34.28 -7.05 3.63
CA ASP A 159 -33.58 -8.13 2.96
C ASP A 159 -32.34 -8.64 3.73
N MET A 160 -32.00 -8.05 4.88
CA MET A 160 -30.85 -8.40 5.73
C MET A 160 -29.52 -8.39 4.96
N THR A 161 -29.34 -7.45 4.03
CA THR A 161 -28.09 -7.35 3.27
C THR A 161 -27.09 -6.43 3.97
N TYR A 162 -25.98 -7.01 4.46
CA TYR A 162 -24.86 -6.27 5.03
C TYR A 162 -23.67 -6.24 4.07
N SER A 163 -23.81 -5.47 3.00
CA SER A 163 -22.75 -5.16 2.02
C SER A 163 -23.07 -3.84 1.33
N CYS A 164 -22.12 -3.29 0.57
CA CYS A 164 -22.30 -2.04 -0.17
C CYS A 164 -23.49 -2.16 -1.14
N PRO A 165 -24.48 -1.26 -1.04
CA PRO A 165 -25.58 -1.18 -2.00
C PRO A 165 -25.15 -0.45 -3.28
N LEU A 166 -25.99 -0.53 -4.31
CA LEU A 166 -25.84 0.20 -5.57
C LEU A 166 -26.94 1.26 -5.66
N TRP A 167 -26.63 2.50 -5.33
CA TRP A 167 -27.58 3.62 -5.40
C TRP A 167 -27.86 4.05 -6.83
N LEU A 168 -28.94 4.81 -7.02
CA LEU A 168 -29.10 5.60 -8.24
C LEU A 168 -27.91 6.55 -8.45
N PRO A 169 -27.60 6.96 -9.69
CA PRO A 169 -26.65 8.03 -9.93
C PRO A 169 -27.10 9.34 -9.26
N SER A 170 -26.18 10.16 -8.78
CA SER A 170 -26.52 11.41 -8.05
C SER A 170 -27.27 12.46 -8.88
N HIS A 171 -27.19 12.38 -10.20
CA HIS A 171 -27.94 13.23 -11.14
C HIS A 171 -29.34 12.70 -11.43
N ASP A 172 -29.69 11.50 -10.96
CA ASP A 172 -31.03 10.95 -11.08
C ASP A 172 -31.99 11.75 -10.16
N PRO A 173 -33.12 12.26 -10.68
CA PRO A 173 -34.11 12.99 -9.88
C PRO A 173 -34.61 12.23 -8.65
N ASP A 174 -34.62 10.90 -8.69
CA ASP A 174 -35.07 10.04 -7.61
C ASP A 174 -33.94 9.62 -6.63
N TYR A 175 -32.70 10.06 -6.83
CA TYR A 175 -31.55 9.67 -6.00
C TYR A 175 -31.79 9.88 -4.50
N THR A 176 -32.35 11.04 -4.14
CA THR A 176 -32.65 11.41 -2.75
C THR A 176 -33.74 10.54 -2.12
N ASN A 177 -34.64 9.96 -2.94
CA ASN A 177 -35.72 9.07 -2.53
C ASN A 177 -35.38 7.58 -2.71
N ASP A 178 -34.19 7.25 -3.20
CA ASP A 178 -33.75 5.86 -3.35
C ASP A 178 -33.55 5.25 -1.97
N SER A 179 -34.31 4.23 -1.59
CA SER A 179 -34.19 3.60 -0.28
C SER A 179 -33.02 2.62 -0.24
N LEU A 180 -32.43 2.37 0.93
CA LEU A 180 -31.42 1.32 1.11
C LEU A 180 -31.87 -0.02 0.54
N GLU A 181 -33.11 -0.42 0.79
CA GLU A 181 -33.68 -1.66 0.27
C GLU A 181 -33.70 -1.70 -1.27
N ARG A 182 -34.12 -0.61 -1.93
CA ARG A 182 -34.08 -0.50 -3.40
C ARG A 182 -32.65 -0.59 -3.91
N ALA A 183 -31.71 0.05 -3.24
CA ALA A 183 -30.30 0.06 -3.60
C ALA A 183 -29.63 -1.30 -3.39
N GLN A 184 -30.01 -2.06 -2.35
CA GLN A 184 -29.56 -3.44 -2.16
C GLN A 184 -30.12 -4.36 -3.23
N ARG A 185 -31.44 -4.31 -3.48
CA ARG A 185 -32.08 -5.11 -4.53
C ARG A 185 -31.47 -4.83 -5.91
N ARG A 186 -31.16 -3.55 -6.21
CA ARG A 186 -30.47 -3.14 -7.44
C ARG A 186 -29.08 -3.77 -7.55
N LYS A 187 -28.30 -3.77 -6.46
CA LYS A 187 -26.99 -4.42 -6.41
C LYS A 187 -27.08 -5.92 -6.66
N LEU A 188 -28.07 -6.59 -6.05
CA LEU A 188 -28.28 -8.03 -6.24
C LEU A 188 -28.68 -8.34 -7.71
N SER A 189 -29.63 -7.60 -8.29
CA SER A 189 -29.98 -7.72 -9.72
C SER A 189 -28.79 -7.42 -10.63
N TYR A 190 -27.91 -6.50 -10.24
CA TYR A 190 -26.70 -6.19 -11.01
C TYR A 190 -25.78 -7.42 -11.09
N HIS A 191 -25.50 -8.11 -9.98
CA HIS A 191 -24.72 -9.36 -9.98
C HIS A 191 -25.37 -10.46 -10.81
N ILE A 192 -26.69 -10.64 -10.68
CA ILE A 192 -27.44 -11.64 -11.46
C ILE A 192 -27.26 -11.41 -12.97
N LYS A 193 -27.39 -10.15 -13.41
CA LYS A 193 -27.22 -9.76 -14.82
C LYS A 193 -25.77 -9.84 -15.28
N ALA A 194 -24.82 -9.40 -14.45
CA ALA A 194 -23.40 -9.43 -14.75
C ALA A 194 -22.88 -10.87 -14.91
N ALA A 195 -23.35 -11.79 -14.05
CA ALA A 195 -23.08 -13.21 -14.15
C ALA A 195 -23.84 -13.89 -15.30
N ARG A 196 -24.78 -13.20 -15.96
CA ARG A 196 -25.64 -13.73 -17.02
C ARG A 196 -26.38 -15.01 -16.59
N ILE A 197 -26.91 -15.02 -15.36
CA ILE A 197 -27.55 -16.21 -14.77
C ILE A 197 -28.85 -16.55 -15.54
N GLN A 198 -29.02 -17.82 -15.87
CA GLN A 198 -30.19 -18.37 -16.55
C GLN A 198 -30.85 -19.48 -15.72
N ALA A 199 -32.08 -19.84 -16.07
CA ALA A 199 -32.86 -20.88 -15.38
C ALA A 199 -32.17 -22.26 -15.35
N SER A 200 -31.34 -22.55 -16.35
CA SER A 200 -30.59 -23.82 -16.47
C SER A 200 -29.31 -23.85 -15.65
N ASP A 201 -28.86 -22.73 -15.10
CA ASP A 201 -27.59 -22.65 -14.40
C ASP A 201 -27.68 -23.23 -12.98
N HIS A 202 -26.60 -23.88 -12.57
CA HIS A 202 -26.30 -24.13 -11.16
C HIS A 202 -25.27 -23.10 -10.67
N VAL A 203 -25.71 -22.22 -9.78
CA VAL A 203 -24.94 -21.08 -9.27
C VAL A 203 -24.35 -21.40 -7.90
N LEU A 204 -23.09 -21.07 -7.69
CA LEU A 204 -22.47 -21.02 -6.36
C LEU A 204 -22.40 -19.59 -5.85
N GLU A 205 -22.96 -19.33 -4.68
CA GLU A 205 -22.69 -18.12 -3.90
C GLU A 205 -21.66 -18.42 -2.80
N ILE A 206 -20.54 -17.71 -2.81
CA ILE A 206 -19.56 -17.74 -1.73
C ILE A 206 -19.88 -16.60 -0.76
N GLY A 207 -20.34 -16.95 0.45
CA GLY A 207 -20.77 -15.99 1.46
C GLY A 207 -22.28 -15.76 1.47
N THR A 208 -23.04 -16.69 2.05
CA THR A 208 -24.52 -16.65 2.09
C THR A 208 -25.12 -15.37 2.66
N GLY A 209 -24.42 -14.72 3.60
CA GLY A 209 -25.03 -13.70 4.45
C GLY A 209 -26.30 -14.28 5.08
N TRP A 210 -27.44 -13.62 4.87
CA TRP A 210 -28.75 -14.11 5.29
C TRP A 210 -29.63 -14.59 4.13
N GLY A 211 -29.05 -14.89 2.97
CA GLY A 211 -29.72 -15.50 1.82
C GLY A 211 -30.40 -14.52 0.85
N SER A 212 -30.13 -13.22 0.92
CA SER A 212 -30.79 -12.23 0.06
C SER A 212 -30.47 -12.42 -1.43
N PHE A 213 -29.20 -12.61 -1.78
CA PHE A 213 -28.80 -12.91 -3.16
C PHE A 213 -29.40 -14.23 -3.64
N ALA A 214 -29.27 -15.30 -2.84
CA ALA A 214 -29.80 -16.62 -3.15
C ALA A 214 -31.30 -16.59 -3.52
N ILE A 215 -32.10 -15.96 -2.66
CA ILE A 215 -33.56 -15.82 -2.86
C ILE A 215 -33.84 -15.02 -4.12
N GLN A 216 -33.21 -13.86 -4.29
CA GLN A 216 -33.49 -12.99 -5.43
C GLN A 216 -33.05 -13.61 -6.77
N ALA A 217 -31.89 -14.27 -6.81
CA ALA A 217 -31.39 -14.93 -8.02
C ALA A 217 -32.33 -16.03 -8.51
N VAL A 218 -32.83 -16.87 -7.60
CA VAL A 218 -33.78 -17.93 -7.95
C VAL A 218 -35.14 -17.35 -8.33
N GLN A 219 -35.63 -16.31 -7.65
CA GLN A 219 -36.88 -15.65 -8.01
C GLN A 219 -36.84 -14.97 -9.38
N GLU A 220 -35.73 -14.32 -9.74
CA GLU A 220 -35.59 -13.61 -11.01
C GLU A 220 -35.34 -14.56 -12.20
N THR A 221 -34.66 -15.69 -11.98
CA THR A 221 -34.16 -16.53 -13.08
C THR A 221 -34.65 -17.97 -13.08
N GLY A 222 -35.10 -18.51 -11.94
CA GLY A 222 -35.44 -19.93 -11.78
C GLY A 222 -34.26 -20.89 -11.68
N CYS A 223 -33.02 -20.37 -11.59
CA CYS A 223 -31.80 -21.17 -11.46
C CYS A 223 -31.80 -22.06 -10.20
N THR A 224 -30.88 -23.01 -10.14
CA THR A 224 -30.57 -23.73 -8.90
C THR A 224 -29.36 -23.09 -8.25
N LEU A 225 -29.38 -22.93 -6.93
CA LEU A 225 -28.34 -22.19 -6.22
C LEU A 225 -27.83 -22.95 -5.00
N THR A 226 -26.52 -23.04 -4.88
CA THR A 226 -25.84 -23.50 -3.66
C THR A 226 -25.11 -22.31 -3.06
N THR A 227 -25.27 -22.10 -1.76
CA THR A 227 -24.64 -20.99 -1.05
C THR A 227 -23.92 -21.48 0.19
N VAL A 228 -22.77 -20.89 0.50
CA VAL A 228 -21.89 -21.35 1.60
C VAL A 228 -21.67 -20.26 2.64
N THR A 229 -21.72 -20.63 3.92
CA THR A 229 -21.37 -19.76 5.05
C THR A 229 -20.64 -20.55 6.14
N LEU A 230 -19.89 -19.84 6.97
CA LEU A 230 -19.27 -20.36 8.19
C LEU A 230 -20.11 -20.10 9.45
N SER A 231 -21.13 -19.23 9.39
CA SER A 231 -21.98 -18.89 10.54
C SER A 231 -23.21 -19.78 10.62
N THR A 232 -23.41 -20.38 11.80
CA THR A 232 -24.60 -21.18 12.10
C THR A 232 -25.86 -20.31 12.17
N GLU A 233 -25.75 -19.10 12.71
CA GLU A 233 -26.87 -18.16 12.84
C GLU A 233 -27.33 -17.64 11.47
N GLN A 234 -26.38 -17.36 10.57
CA GLN A 234 -26.67 -16.97 9.19
C GLN A 234 -27.37 -18.10 8.43
N LYS A 235 -26.86 -19.34 8.52
CA LYS A 235 -27.49 -20.49 7.88
C LYS A 235 -28.92 -20.68 8.38
N ALA A 236 -29.13 -20.69 9.70
CA ALA A 236 -30.45 -20.94 10.29
C ALA A 236 -31.48 -19.89 9.85
N LEU A 237 -31.10 -18.60 9.80
CA LEU A 237 -32.03 -17.56 9.33
C LEU A 237 -32.18 -17.56 7.80
N ALA A 238 -31.12 -17.83 7.04
CA ALA A 238 -31.20 -17.96 5.58
C ALA A 238 -32.18 -19.07 5.20
N GLU A 239 -32.10 -20.26 5.82
CA GLU A 239 -33.01 -21.38 5.58
C GLU A 239 -34.47 -21.01 5.87
N LYS A 240 -34.74 -20.38 7.02
CA LYS A 240 -36.09 -19.87 7.35
C LYS A 240 -36.62 -18.89 6.31
N ARG A 241 -35.76 -18.01 5.79
CA ARG A 241 -36.15 -17.03 4.76
C ARG A 241 -36.38 -17.69 3.40
N ILE A 242 -35.58 -18.70 3.06
CA ILE A 242 -35.74 -19.51 1.85
C ILE A 242 -37.05 -20.30 1.89
N GLU A 243 -37.37 -20.92 3.03
CA GLU A 243 -38.65 -21.60 3.26
C GLU A 243 -39.82 -20.63 3.14
N ALA A 244 -39.74 -19.45 3.78
CA ALA A 244 -40.76 -18.42 3.69
C ALA A 244 -40.94 -17.87 2.27
N ALA A 245 -39.89 -17.87 1.45
CA ALA A 245 -39.95 -17.52 0.04
C ALA A 245 -40.47 -18.65 -0.87
N GLY A 246 -40.68 -19.87 -0.33
CA GLY A 246 -41.15 -21.03 -1.09
C GLY A 246 -40.09 -21.64 -2.02
N LEU A 247 -38.80 -21.52 -1.68
CA LEU A 247 -37.68 -21.95 -2.54
C LEU A 247 -36.76 -23.06 -1.98
N PRO A 248 -37.17 -23.92 -1.02
CA PRO A 248 -36.26 -24.89 -0.41
C PRO A 248 -35.74 -25.94 -1.42
N ASP A 249 -36.50 -26.22 -2.48
CA ASP A 249 -36.11 -27.20 -3.52
C ASP A 249 -35.07 -26.65 -4.52
N LYS A 250 -34.85 -25.33 -4.51
CA LYS A 250 -33.97 -24.64 -5.46
C LYS A 250 -32.72 -24.06 -4.83
N ILE A 251 -32.72 -23.83 -3.51
CA ILE A 251 -31.62 -23.20 -2.78
C ILE A 251 -31.10 -24.15 -1.70
N THR A 252 -29.82 -24.51 -1.81
CA THR A 252 -29.12 -25.31 -0.79
C THR A 252 -28.12 -24.44 -0.01
N VAL A 253 -28.26 -24.37 1.31
CA VAL A 253 -27.33 -23.65 2.19
C VAL A 253 -26.36 -24.63 2.85
N LEU A 254 -25.05 -24.46 2.64
CA LEU A 254 -24.01 -25.31 3.21
C LEU A 254 -23.24 -24.58 4.32
N LEU A 255 -23.06 -25.26 5.46
CA LEU A 255 -22.22 -24.78 6.56
C LEU A 255 -20.81 -25.36 6.43
N CYS A 256 -19.99 -24.75 5.57
CA CYS A 256 -18.63 -25.20 5.34
C CYS A 256 -17.75 -24.07 4.80
N ASP A 257 -16.45 -24.29 4.82
CA ASP A 257 -15.52 -23.37 4.18
C ASP A 257 -15.57 -23.55 2.66
N TYR A 258 -15.49 -22.45 1.89
CA TYR A 258 -15.51 -22.51 0.43
C TYR A 258 -14.36 -23.39 -0.13
N ARG A 259 -13.24 -23.49 0.59
CA ARG A 259 -12.08 -24.35 0.27
C ARG A 259 -12.41 -25.84 0.32
N GLU A 260 -13.54 -26.21 0.94
CA GLU A 260 -13.99 -27.61 1.04
C GLU A 260 -14.93 -28.00 -0.11
N ILE A 261 -15.49 -27.03 -0.85
CA ILE A 261 -16.45 -27.28 -1.93
C ILE A 261 -15.89 -28.13 -3.07
N PRO A 262 -14.63 -27.95 -3.54
CA PRO A 262 -14.08 -28.81 -4.58
C PRO A 262 -14.11 -30.31 -4.21
N LYS A 263 -14.05 -30.65 -2.91
CA LYS A 263 -14.10 -32.02 -2.40
C LYS A 263 -15.47 -32.68 -2.57
N LEU A 264 -16.53 -31.89 -2.77
CA LEU A 264 -17.88 -32.39 -3.01
C LEU A 264 -18.06 -32.93 -4.44
N GLY A 265 -17.11 -32.66 -5.35
CA GLY A 265 -17.19 -33.11 -6.74
C GLY A 265 -18.26 -32.39 -7.58
N ILE A 266 -18.87 -31.33 -7.05
CA ILE A 266 -19.87 -30.50 -7.74
C ILE A 266 -19.14 -29.46 -8.60
N ARG A 267 -19.71 -29.14 -9.76
CA ARG A 267 -19.29 -28.03 -10.63
C ARG A 267 -20.44 -27.07 -10.81
N PHE A 268 -20.12 -25.79 -10.93
CA PHE A 268 -21.09 -24.71 -11.01
C PHE A 268 -20.92 -23.95 -12.31
N ASN A 269 -22.02 -23.58 -12.96
CA ASN A 269 -21.96 -22.78 -14.19
C ASN A 269 -21.50 -21.35 -13.90
N LYS A 270 -21.87 -20.82 -12.72
CA LYS A 270 -21.63 -19.44 -12.31
C LYS A 270 -21.20 -19.38 -10.84
N VAL A 271 -20.31 -18.44 -10.53
CA VAL A 271 -19.90 -18.14 -9.15
C VAL A 271 -20.18 -16.67 -8.85
N VAL A 272 -20.77 -16.38 -7.71
CA VAL A 272 -20.94 -15.02 -7.21
C VAL A 272 -20.34 -14.93 -5.82
N SER A 273 -19.53 -13.91 -5.57
CA SER A 273 -18.93 -13.67 -4.27
C SER A 273 -18.96 -12.20 -3.91
N ILE A 274 -19.70 -11.86 -2.86
CA ILE A 274 -19.96 -10.47 -2.46
C ILE A 274 -19.23 -10.18 -1.15
N GLU A 275 -18.24 -9.29 -1.20
CA GLU A 275 -17.48 -8.79 -0.04
C GLU A 275 -16.82 -9.89 0.81
N MET A 276 -16.29 -10.91 0.13
CA MET A 276 -15.55 -12.02 0.75
C MET A 276 -14.03 -11.87 0.65
N LEU A 277 -13.53 -11.14 -0.35
CA LEU A 277 -12.09 -11.05 -0.65
C LEU A 277 -11.32 -10.43 0.52
N GLU A 278 -11.94 -9.49 1.22
CA GLU A 278 -11.46 -8.78 2.40
C GLU A 278 -11.10 -9.74 3.53
N HIS A 279 -11.80 -10.88 3.60
CA HIS A 279 -11.63 -11.88 4.65
C HIS A 279 -10.69 -13.02 4.27
N THR A 280 -10.12 -13.01 3.05
CA THR A 280 -9.16 -14.01 2.60
C THR A 280 -7.73 -13.71 3.06
N GLY A 281 -7.37 -12.43 3.22
CA GLY A 281 -6.00 -12.01 3.49
C GLY A 281 -5.13 -12.07 2.24
N ILE A 282 -4.22 -11.10 2.08
CA ILE A 282 -3.46 -10.91 0.84
C ILE A 282 -2.67 -12.16 0.40
N GLU A 283 -2.10 -12.89 1.36
CA GLU A 283 -1.26 -14.06 1.09
C GLU A 283 -2.06 -15.22 0.48
N HIS A 284 -3.37 -15.29 0.73
CA HIS A 284 -4.24 -16.40 0.30
C HIS A 284 -5.18 -16.04 -0.87
N LEU A 285 -5.13 -14.82 -1.41
CA LEU A 285 -5.98 -14.42 -2.53
C LEU A 285 -5.77 -15.29 -3.77
N HIS A 286 -4.53 -15.71 -4.05
CA HIS A 286 -4.24 -16.62 -5.16
C HIS A 286 -4.88 -18.00 -4.97
N GLU A 287 -4.86 -18.55 -3.75
CA GLU A 287 -5.54 -19.81 -3.41
C GLU A 287 -7.06 -19.68 -3.58
N TYR A 288 -7.63 -18.54 -3.18
CA TYR A 288 -9.05 -18.24 -3.34
C TYR A 288 -9.49 -18.33 -4.81
N PHE A 289 -8.76 -17.68 -5.73
CA PHE A 289 -9.07 -17.77 -7.16
C PHE A 289 -8.78 -19.16 -7.76
N GLY A 290 -7.78 -19.88 -7.24
CA GLY A 290 -7.53 -21.27 -7.61
C GLY A 290 -8.70 -22.20 -7.29
N VAL A 291 -9.30 -22.05 -6.10
CA VAL A 291 -10.51 -22.80 -5.72
C VAL A 291 -11.66 -22.51 -6.67
N ILE A 292 -11.89 -21.25 -7.04
CA ILE A 292 -12.99 -20.88 -7.94
C ILE A 292 -12.76 -21.44 -9.35
N LYS A 293 -11.52 -21.42 -9.84
CA LYS A 293 -11.15 -22.06 -11.10
C LYS A 293 -11.53 -23.55 -11.08
N ASP A 294 -11.22 -24.27 -10.01
CA ASP A 294 -11.52 -25.71 -9.90
C ASP A 294 -13.04 -26.02 -9.84
N LEU A 295 -13.85 -25.04 -9.45
CA LEU A 295 -15.31 -25.15 -9.34
C LEU A 295 -16.06 -24.86 -10.65
N LEU A 296 -15.43 -24.14 -11.58
CA LEU A 296 -16.03 -23.73 -12.84
C LEU A 296 -15.67 -24.69 -13.99
N PRO A 297 -16.63 -25.07 -14.84
CA PRO A 297 -16.39 -25.91 -16.01
C PRO A 297 -15.84 -25.07 -17.17
N GLY A 298 -14.57 -24.64 -17.10
CA GLY A 298 -13.74 -24.20 -18.25
C GLY A 298 -14.29 -23.14 -19.22
N ASP A 299 -15.31 -23.47 -20.02
CA ASP A 299 -15.81 -22.65 -21.13
C ASP A 299 -17.15 -21.97 -20.78
N GLY A 300 -17.20 -20.64 -20.87
CA GLY A 300 -18.43 -19.85 -20.73
C GLY A 300 -18.97 -19.74 -19.31
N ALA A 301 -18.22 -20.23 -18.32
CA ALA A 301 -18.52 -20.04 -16.91
C ALA A 301 -18.16 -18.61 -16.51
N ILE A 302 -18.98 -17.98 -15.67
CA ILE A 302 -18.78 -16.56 -15.28
C ILE A 302 -18.68 -16.48 -13.77
N ALA A 303 -17.70 -15.74 -13.27
CA ALA A 303 -17.63 -15.37 -11.87
C ALA A 303 -17.74 -13.85 -11.68
N THR A 304 -18.54 -13.44 -10.70
CA THR A 304 -18.64 -12.03 -10.29
C THR A 304 -18.18 -11.85 -8.87
N PHE A 305 -17.43 -10.77 -8.65
CA PHE A 305 -16.85 -10.40 -7.38
C PHE A 305 -17.25 -8.98 -7.02
N GLN A 306 -17.62 -8.76 -5.77
CA GLN A 306 -17.64 -7.43 -5.17
C GLN A 306 -16.62 -7.41 -4.05
N ALA A 307 -15.78 -6.39 -4.02
CA ALA A 307 -14.86 -6.15 -2.93
C ALA A 307 -14.88 -4.67 -2.55
N THR A 308 -14.83 -4.43 -1.24
CA THR A 308 -14.84 -3.13 -0.64
C THR A 308 -13.42 -2.73 -0.23
N MET A 309 -13.01 -1.53 -0.63
CA MET A 309 -11.75 -0.96 -0.18
C MET A 309 -11.91 -0.28 1.19
N MET A 310 -12.01 -1.08 2.26
CA MET A 310 -12.18 -0.62 3.64
C MET A 310 -10.93 -0.78 4.50
N SER A 311 -10.52 0.27 5.23
CA SER A 311 -9.36 0.24 6.15
C SER A 311 -9.46 -0.87 7.22
N GLU A 312 -8.32 -1.51 7.53
CA GLU A 312 -8.13 -2.64 8.46
C GLU A 312 -8.61 -2.40 9.91
N ALA A 313 -8.98 -1.16 10.28
CA ALA A 313 -9.24 -0.76 11.66
C ALA A 313 -10.51 -1.38 12.30
N ILE A 314 -11.40 -2.00 11.52
CA ILE A 314 -12.73 -2.43 11.98
C ILE A 314 -12.85 -3.95 12.11
N PHE A 315 -12.17 -4.71 11.25
CA PHE A 315 -12.27 -6.17 11.20
C PHE A 315 -10.88 -6.78 11.40
N PRO A 316 -10.58 -7.35 12.59
CA PRO A 316 -9.30 -8.01 12.83
C PRO A 316 -9.06 -9.14 11.83
N GLY A 317 -7.98 -9.02 11.04
CA GLY A 317 -7.62 -9.99 10.00
C GLY A 317 -8.23 -9.72 8.62
N ALA A 318 -9.04 -8.67 8.45
CA ALA A 318 -9.48 -8.25 7.13
C ALA A 318 -8.39 -7.43 6.43
N TYR A 319 -8.11 -7.76 5.17
CA TYR A 319 -7.21 -7.03 4.30
C TYR A 319 -7.97 -6.71 2.99
N PRO A 320 -8.38 -5.45 2.76
CA PRO A 320 -8.98 -5.08 1.48
C PRO A 320 -7.91 -5.13 0.36
N PRO A 321 -7.97 -6.02 -0.63
CA PRO A 321 -7.03 -5.94 -1.73
C PRO A 321 -7.31 -4.70 -2.59
N SER A 322 -6.24 -4.04 -3.03
CA SER A 322 -6.35 -3.09 -4.15
C SER A 322 -6.72 -3.83 -5.43
N LEU A 323 -7.31 -3.11 -6.39
CA LEU A 323 -7.66 -3.68 -7.70
C LEU A 323 -6.47 -4.41 -8.36
N LEU A 324 -5.27 -3.83 -8.31
CA LEU A 324 -4.07 -4.45 -8.88
C LEU A 324 -3.68 -5.74 -8.16
N GLN A 325 -3.78 -5.79 -6.83
CA GLN A 325 -3.52 -7.01 -6.07
C GLN A 325 -4.54 -8.10 -6.40
N THR A 326 -5.81 -7.74 -6.57
CA THR A 326 -6.86 -8.68 -6.99
C THR A 326 -6.57 -9.24 -8.39
N LEU A 327 -6.24 -8.37 -9.36
CA LEU A 327 -5.89 -8.80 -10.72
C LEU A 327 -4.65 -9.71 -10.74
N HIS A 328 -3.63 -9.37 -9.93
CA HIS A 328 -2.44 -10.20 -9.81
C HIS A 328 -2.74 -11.56 -9.17
N ALA A 329 -3.61 -11.61 -8.16
CA ALA A 329 -4.03 -12.85 -7.53
C ALA A 329 -4.84 -13.75 -8.48
N ILE A 330 -5.64 -13.16 -9.37
CA ILE A 330 -6.33 -13.89 -10.46
C ILE A 330 -5.30 -14.52 -11.40
N ASP A 331 -4.31 -13.75 -11.84
CA ASP A 331 -3.25 -14.25 -12.71
C ASP A 331 -2.46 -15.39 -12.05
N GLN A 332 -2.13 -15.26 -10.76
CA GLN A 332 -1.43 -16.32 -10.02
C GLN A 332 -2.28 -17.58 -9.78
N GLY A 333 -3.55 -17.41 -9.39
CA GLY A 333 -4.42 -18.50 -8.95
C GLY A 333 -5.15 -19.21 -10.09
N ALA A 334 -5.60 -18.44 -11.08
CA ALA A 334 -6.37 -18.94 -12.21
C ALA A 334 -5.58 -18.88 -13.53
N GLY A 335 -4.60 -18.00 -13.69
CA GLY A 335 -3.84 -17.83 -14.93
C GLY A 335 -4.74 -17.48 -16.11
N ASP A 336 -4.42 -18.02 -17.30
CA ASP A 336 -5.17 -17.78 -18.54
C ASP A 336 -6.62 -18.32 -18.51
N HIS A 337 -7.04 -19.02 -17.45
CA HIS A 337 -8.41 -19.53 -17.33
C HIS A 337 -9.45 -18.45 -17.07
N PHE A 338 -9.08 -17.33 -16.47
CA PHE A 338 -9.99 -16.20 -16.24
C PHE A 338 -9.58 -15.01 -17.09
N ILE A 339 -10.53 -14.53 -17.88
CA ILE A 339 -10.42 -13.29 -18.62
C ILE A 339 -11.27 -12.26 -17.88
N VAL A 340 -10.65 -11.15 -17.52
CA VAL A 340 -11.38 -10.02 -16.94
C VAL A 340 -12.25 -9.40 -18.03
N ASP A 341 -13.57 -9.59 -17.92
CA ASP A 341 -14.55 -9.01 -18.82
C ASP A 341 -14.81 -7.55 -18.46
N ARG A 342 -14.99 -7.28 -17.15
CA ARG A 342 -15.37 -5.96 -16.67
C ARG A 342 -14.87 -5.64 -15.27
N VAL A 343 -14.45 -4.38 -15.09
CA VAL A 343 -14.22 -3.77 -13.77
C VAL A 343 -15.04 -2.50 -13.67
N GLU A 344 -15.84 -2.37 -12.63
CA GLU A 344 -16.58 -1.14 -12.32
C GLU A 344 -16.31 -0.73 -10.88
N THR A 345 -16.21 0.57 -10.64
CA THR A 345 -16.02 1.14 -9.31
C THR A 345 -17.16 2.09 -9.02
N PHE A 346 -17.85 1.89 -7.89
CA PHE A 346 -19.02 2.68 -7.52
C PHE A 346 -18.89 3.15 -6.07
N GLY A 347 -19.29 4.40 -5.85
CA GLY A 347 -19.48 4.93 -4.51
C GLY A 347 -20.80 4.42 -3.91
N GLY A 348 -21.04 4.74 -2.64
CA GLY A 348 -22.32 4.43 -2.00
C GLY A 348 -22.21 3.88 -0.59
N LEU A 349 -21.05 3.33 -0.25
CA LEU A 349 -20.78 2.79 1.08
C LEU A 349 -20.96 3.85 2.17
N GLY A 350 -20.50 5.09 1.91
CA GLY A 350 -20.70 6.21 2.83
C GLY A 350 -22.18 6.45 3.14
N ARG A 351 -23.07 6.47 2.14
CA ARG A 351 -24.50 6.62 2.42
C ARG A 351 -25.07 5.42 3.19
N ALA A 352 -24.67 4.20 2.85
CA ALA A 352 -25.14 2.98 3.52
C ALA A 352 -24.81 2.97 5.02
N PHE A 353 -23.57 3.29 5.37
CA PHE A 353 -23.16 3.38 6.78
C PHE A 353 -23.86 4.51 7.53
N GLN A 354 -24.36 5.53 6.83
CA GLN A 354 -25.05 6.65 7.45
C GLN A 354 -26.44 6.17 7.85
N GLU A 355 -27.14 5.55 6.89
CA GLU A 355 -28.46 4.97 7.14
C GLU A 355 -28.40 3.86 8.20
N TRP A 356 -27.38 3.00 8.17
CA TRP A 356 -27.15 1.98 9.21
C TRP A 356 -26.85 2.60 10.58
N GLY A 357 -25.99 3.63 10.64
CA GLY A 357 -25.64 4.31 11.89
C GLY A 357 -26.85 5.01 12.52
N GLU A 358 -27.63 5.71 11.72
CA GLU A 358 -28.86 6.39 12.14
C GLU A 358 -29.95 5.39 12.57
N ALA A 359 -30.13 4.29 11.84
CA ALA A 359 -31.07 3.23 12.21
C ALA A 359 -30.63 2.52 13.50
N PHE A 360 -29.34 2.18 13.62
CA PHE A 360 -28.77 1.58 14.83
C PHE A 360 -29.01 2.47 16.06
N GLY A 361 -28.72 3.77 15.95
CA GLY A 361 -28.94 4.73 17.03
C GLY A 361 -30.41 4.84 17.45
N ARG A 362 -31.33 4.95 16.48
CA ARG A 362 -32.78 5.04 16.74
C ARG A 362 -33.36 3.78 17.38
N SER A 363 -32.86 2.61 16.99
CA SER A 363 -33.38 1.31 17.43
C SER A 363 -32.64 0.72 18.63
N PHE A 364 -31.61 1.40 19.15
CA PHE A 364 -30.78 0.86 20.22
C PHE A 364 -31.59 0.56 21.48
N GLU A 365 -32.24 1.57 22.07
CA GLU A 365 -32.99 1.41 23.32
C GLU A 365 -34.25 0.55 23.15
N SER A 366 -34.92 0.65 22.00
CA SER A 366 -36.23 0.00 21.79
C SER A 366 -36.14 -1.47 21.40
N ARG A 367 -35.10 -1.88 20.66
CA ARG A 367 -34.99 -3.24 20.11
C ARG A 367 -33.68 -3.92 20.44
N ILE A 368 -32.55 -3.26 20.19
CA ILE A 368 -31.21 -3.89 20.30
C ILE A 368 -30.89 -4.19 21.76
N ARG A 369 -31.12 -3.24 22.67
CA ARG A 369 -30.86 -3.40 24.10
C ARG A 369 -31.65 -4.58 24.69
N ALA A 370 -32.92 -4.72 24.32
CA ALA A 370 -33.77 -5.82 24.80
C ALA A 370 -33.25 -7.19 24.33
N ASP A 371 -32.84 -7.32 23.06
CA ASP A 371 -32.26 -8.56 22.53
C ASP A 371 -30.91 -8.91 23.18
N LEU A 372 -30.04 -7.90 23.40
CA LEU A 372 -28.76 -8.11 24.08
C LEU A 372 -28.96 -8.58 25.52
N ILE A 373 -29.92 -8.00 26.27
CA ILE A 373 -30.26 -8.44 27.62
C ILE A 373 -30.84 -9.86 27.60
N ALA A 374 -31.71 -10.19 26.65
CA ALA A 374 -32.27 -11.54 26.53
C ALA A 374 -31.19 -12.61 26.31
N ARG A 375 -30.16 -12.29 25.51
CA ARG A 375 -29.01 -13.16 25.25
C ARG A 375 -27.98 -13.16 26.37
N ARG A 376 -27.85 -12.04 27.10
CA ARG A 376 -26.92 -11.87 28.22
C ARG A 376 -27.63 -11.25 29.43
N PRO A 377 -28.42 -12.04 30.18
CA PRO A 377 -29.22 -11.51 31.29
C PRO A 377 -28.40 -10.90 32.44
N GLN A 378 -27.11 -11.21 32.51
CA GLN A 378 -26.18 -10.69 33.52
C GLN A 378 -25.42 -9.43 33.07
N ALA A 379 -25.62 -8.97 31.83
CA ALA A 379 -24.92 -7.79 31.33
C ALA A 379 -25.35 -6.54 32.10
N CYS A 380 -24.39 -5.78 32.61
CA CYS A 380 -24.67 -4.52 33.27
C CYS A 380 -24.87 -3.38 32.25
N ASP A 381 -25.49 -2.28 32.68
CA ASP A 381 -25.74 -1.12 31.81
C ASP A 381 -24.45 -0.54 31.20
N ALA A 382 -23.32 -0.63 31.90
CA ALA A 382 -22.03 -0.19 31.39
C ALA A 382 -21.54 -1.05 30.22
N GLU A 383 -21.74 -2.37 30.24
CA GLU A 383 -21.37 -3.27 29.15
C GLU A 383 -22.26 -3.07 27.91
N LEU A 384 -23.54 -2.75 28.12
CA LEU A 384 -24.46 -2.41 27.04
C LEU A 384 -24.10 -1.06 26.40
N GLU A 385 -23.72 -0.08 27.20
CA GLU A 385 -23.25 1.23 26.73
C GLU A 385 -21.90 1.13 26.00
N GLU A 386 -20.97 0.31 26.49
CA GLU A 386 -19.72 -0.02 25.80
C GLU A 386 -20.01 -0.63 24.42
N PHE A 387 -20.95 -1.58 24.36
CA PHE A 387 -21.40 -2.18 23.10
C PHE A 387 -21.99 -1.14 22.14
N ARG A 388 -22.86 -0.24 22.65
CA ARG A 388 -23.44 0.85 21.87
C ARG A 388 -22.36 1.73 21.26
N ARG A 389 -21.41 2.18 22.09
CA ARG A 389 -20.29 3.05 21.69
C ARG A 389 -19.39 2.37 20.68
N LYS A 390 -19.08 1.09 20.88
CA LYS A 390 -18.30 0.30 19.92
C LYS A 390 -18.95 0.25 18.55
N TRP A 391 -20.24 -0.08 18.48
CA TRP A 391 -20.95 -0.16 17.20
C TRP A 391 -21.18 1.21 16.54
N GLN A 392 -21.44 2.26 17.33
CA GLN A 392 -21.49 3.62 16.81
C GLN A 392 -20.16 4.07 16.22
N ALA A 393 -19.05 3.79 16.92
CA ALA A 393 -17.72 4.10 16.42
C ALA A 393 -17.42 3.33 15.12
N ILE A 394 -17.78 2.04 15.04
CA ILE A 394 -17.60 1.22 13.83
C ILE A 394 -18.39 1.82 12.66
N LEU A 395 -19.69 2.09 12.85
CA LEU A 395 -20.55 2.58 11.76
C LEU A 395 -20.16 4.00 11.31
N LEU A 396 -19.77 4.87 12.24
CA LEU A 396 -19.42 6.27 11.95
C LEU A 396 -17.96 6.45 11.48
N CYS A 397 -17.03 5.59 11.86
CA CYS A 397 -15.64 5.66 11.40
C CYS A 397 -15.57 5.44 9.87
N VAL A 398 -16.35 4.51 9.34
CA VAL A 398 -16.38 4.22 7.89
C VAL A 398 -16.90 5.40 7.08
N LEU A 399 -17.91 6.09 7.61
CA LEU A 399 -18.49 7.28 6.98
C LEU A 399 -17.45 8.34 6.64
N SER A 400 -16.57 8.65 7.58
CA SER A 400 -15.57 9.69 7.41
C SER A 400 -14.56 9.42 6.29
N SER A 401 -14.29 8.14 6.02
CA SER A 401 -13.41 7.70 4.95
C SER A 401 -14.08 7.79 3.56
N GLY A 402 -15.42 7.89 3.54
CA GLY A 402 -16.24 8.11 2.34
C GLY A 402 -16.51 9.57 1.99
N VAL A 403 -16.23 10.53 2.90
CA VAL A 403 -16.50 11.96 2.69
C VAL A 403 -15.41 12.59 1.80
N ARG A 404 -15.46 12.29 0.50
CA ARG A 404 -15.15 13.28 -0.53
C ARG A 404 -16.48 13.86 -1.01
N GLY A 405 -16.65 15.17 -0.88
CA GLY A 405 -17.74 15.86 -1.55
C GLY A 405 -18.57 16.80 -0.69
N ALA A 406 -17.94 17.79 -0.05
CA ALA A 406 -18.66 19.03 0.27
C ALA A 406 -18.80 19.96 -0.97
N ASN A 407 -18.23 19.57 -2.13
CA ASN A 407 -18.25 20.34 -3.38
C ASN A 407 -18.77 19.51 -4.58
N GLY A 408 -19.89 18.81 -4.43
CA GLY A 408 -20.75 18.37 -5.55
C GLY A 408 -20.11 17.56 -6.68
N SER A 409 -18.95 16.94 -6.47
CA SER A 409 -18.30 16.08 -7.45
C SER A 409 -18.03 14.72 -6.81
N ASP A 410 -18.89 13.75 -7.13
CA ASP A 410 -18.79 12.34 -6.73
C ASP A 410 -17.58 11.68 -7.40
N SER A 411 -16.37 12.05 -6.97
CA SER A 411 -15.14 11.41 -7.43
C SER A 411 -14.25 11.02 -6.25
N ASN A 412 -14.30 9.71 -5.95
CA ASN A 412 -13.42 8.91 -5.09
C ASN A 412 -13.61 9.03 -3.56
N GLY A 413 -14.85 8.90 -3.06
CA GLY A 413 -15.08 8.30 -1.74
C GLY A 413 -14.77 6.80 -1.74
N GLN A 414 -14.70 6.14 -0.58
CA GLN A 414 -14.56 4.68 -0.50
C GLN A 414 -15.51 4.00 -1.48
N ALA A 415 -14.93 3.21 -2.37
CA ALA A 415 -15.64 2.60 -3.46
C ALA A 415 -15.59 1.09 -3.32
N ALA A 416 -16.71 0.45 -3.62
CA ALA A 416 -16.72 -0.96 -3.91
C ALA A 416 -16.37 -1.14 -5.39
N SER A 417 -15.64 -2.20 -5.69
CA SER A 417 -15.31 -2.58 -7.06
C SER A 417 -16.04 -3.88 -7.41
N PHE A 418 -16.76 -3.84 -8.53
CA PHE A 418 -17.26 -5.04 -9.20
C PHE A 418 -16.21 -5.53 -10.17
N LEU A 419 -15.95 -6.82 -10.13
CA LEU A 419 -15.07 -7.50 -11.06
C LEU A 419 -15.82 -8.69 -11.64
N VAL A 420 -15.95 -8.73 -12.96
CA VAL A 420 -16.53 -9.83 -13.71
C VAL A 420 -15.42 -10.52 -14.47
N VAL A 421 -15.29 -11.83 -14.27
CA VAL A 421 -14.37 -12.68 -15.03
C VAL A 421 -15.14 -13.76 -15.75
N GLU A 422 -14.73 -14.05 -16.97
CA GLU A 422 -15.29 -15.11 -17.80
C GLU A 422 -14.22 -16.19 -18.01
N SER A 423 -14.62 -17.45 -17.95
CA SER A 423 -13.72 -18.57 -18.15
C SER A 423 -13.56 -18.88 -19.65
N GLY A 424 -12.32 -18.95 -20.13
CA GLY A 424 -11.99 -19.13 -21.55
C GLY A 424 -11.24 -20.41 -21.88
N ASP A 425 -11.43 -20.92 -23.10
CA ASP A 425 -10.70 -22.06 -23.65
C ASP A 425 -9.21 -21.70 -23.84
N PRO A 426 -8.26 -22.44 -23.24
CA PRO A 426 -6.82 -22.23 -23.45
C PRO A 426 -6.38 -22.37 -24.93
N GLY A 427 -7.22 -22.90 -25.83
CA GLY A 427 -6.97 -23.03 -27.27
C GLY A 427 -7.66 -22.02 -28.19
N GLY A 428 -8.59 -21.20 -27.70
CA GLY A 428 -9.46 -20.35 -28.52
C GLY A 428 -8.93 -18.93 -28.75
N THR A 429 -8.81 -18.50 -30.01
CA THR A 429 -8.40 -17.12 -30.35
C THR A 429 -9.59 -16.16 -30.24
N TYR A 430 -9.94 -15.72 -29.04
CA TYR A 430 -10.94 -14.67 -28.84
C TYR A 430 -10.30 -13.29 -28.65
N CYS A 431 -10.89 -12.29 -29.30
CA CYS A 431 -10.46 -10.90 -29.31
C CYS A 431 -10.93 -10.22 -28.00
N ALA A 432 -10.07 -10.21 -26.98
CA ALA A 432 -10.31 -9.47 -25.74
C ALA A 432 -10.25 -7.95 -25.97
N LEU A 433 -11.04 -7.18 -25.21
CA LEU A 433 -11.01 -5.72 -25.15
C LEU A 433 -9.56 -5.18 -25.01
N PRO A 434 -9.16 -4.13 -25.75
CA PRO A 434 -7.77 -3.64 -25.76
C PRO A 434 -7.23 -3.18 -24.40
N ALA A 435 -8.11 -2.86 -23.45
CA ALA A 435 -7.74 -2.39 -22.11
C ALA A 435 -7.23 -3.51 -21.18
N ALA A 436 -7.70 -4.76 -21.35
CA ALA A 436 -7.30 -5.88 -20.50
C ALA A 436 -6.00 -6.57 -20.98
N ARG A 437 -5.67 -6.47 -22.28
CA ARG A 437 -4.39 -6.94 -22.83
C ARG A 437 -3.18 -6.07 -22.46
N LEU A 438 -3.39 -4.89 -21.90
CA LEU A 438 -2.31 -3.99 -21.46
C LEU A 438 -1.65 -4.40 -20.13
N CYS A 439 -2.24 -5.34 -19.37
CA CYS A 439 -1.76 -5.69 -18.02
C CYS A 439 -1.37 -7.17 -17.80
N ALA A 440 -1.38 -8.00 -18.84
CA ALA A 440 -0.89 -9.39 -18.73
C ALA A 440 0.17 -9.67 -19.81
N PRO A 441 1.47 -9.46 -19.54
CA PRO A 441 2.49 -10.02 -20.40
C PRO A 441 2.66 -11.50 -20.06
N LYS A 442 2.48 -12.36 -21.07
CA LYS A 442 2.91 -13.77 -21.10
C LYS A 442 4.31 -13.90 -20.51
N LEU A 443 4.40 -14.27 -19.23
CA LEU A 443 5.65 -14.50 -18.51
C LEU A 443 6.17 -15.92 -18.80
N LYS A 444 6.35 -16.24 -20.08
CA LYS A 444 7.06 -17.44 -20.53
C LYS A 444 8.21 -17.05 -21.46
N SER A 445 9.13 -16.24 -20.94
CA SER A 445 10.58 -16.42 -21.14
C SER A 445 11.40 -15.33 -20.44
N ARG A 446 12.21 -15.78 -19.47
CA ARG A 446 13.53 -15.22 -19.09
C ARG A 446 13.57 -13.84 -18.41
N ILE A 447 13.12 -13.78 -17.15
CA ILE A 447 13.84 -13.08 -16.07
C ILE A 447 13.82 -14.02 -14.86
N HIS A 448 14.94 -14.66 -14.58
CA HIS A 448 15.11 -15.55 -13.42
C HIS A 448 15.83 -14.76 -12.34
N ILE A 449 15.09 -14.12 -11.44
CA ILE A 449 15.64 -13.69 -10.14
C ILE A 449 15.26 -14.81 -9.18
N GLN A 450 16.17 -15.74 -8.96
CA GLN A 450 15.99 -16.75 -7.93
C GLN A 450 15.99 -16.05 -6.55
N PRO A 451 14.96 -16.21 -5.73
CA PRO A 451 15.09 -15.98 -4.30
C PRO A 451 15.97 -17.11 -3.76
N GLN A 452 17.19 -16.79 -3.33
CA GLN A 452 17.98 -17.76 -2.57
C GLN A 452 17.22 -18.08 -1.28
N SER A 453 16.83 -19.35 -1.13
CA SER A 453 16.36 -19.92 0.12
C SER A 453 17.43 -19.79 1.20
N PRO A 454 17.07 -19.58 2.48
CA PRO A 454 18.03 -19.66 3.57
C PRO A 454 18.56 -21.10 3.67
N ASP A 455 19.87 -21.24 3.55
CA ASP A 455 20.59 -22.50 3.76
C ASP A 455 20.33 -23.01 5.21
N PRO A 456 19.82 -24.23 5.41
CA PRO A 456 19.57 -24.78 6.74
C PRO A 456 20.87 -25.28 7.35
N GLY A 457 21.66 -24.37 7.92
CA GLY A 457 23.00 -24.69 8.41
C GLY A 457 23.48 -23.82 9.55
N GLN A 458 22.71 -23.71 10.65
CA GLN A 458 23.24 -23.46 12.01
C GLN A 458 22.12 -23.50 13.07
N GLN A 459 21.60 -24.71 13.33
CA GLN A 459 21.05 -25.00 14.65
C GLN A 459 22.16 -25.60 15.50
N ASN A 460 22.69 -24.81 16.44
CA ASN A 460 23.30 -25.33 17.66
C ASN A 460 23.05 -24.34 18.80
N ARG A 461 21.84 -24.43 19.38
CA ARG A 461 21.59 -24.00 20.76
C ARG A 461 22.03 -25.14 21.67
N HIS A 462 23.19 -25.03 22.30
CA HIS A 462 23.51 -25.86 23.45
C HIS A 462 22.88 -25.27 24.71
N HIS A 463 21.81 -25.92 25.17
CA HIS A 463 21.38 -25.90 26.56
C HIS A 463 22.46 -26.55 27.42
N LEU A 464 22.91 -25.81 28.45
CA LEU A 464 23.77 -26.31 29.52
C LEU A 464 22.92 -27.17 30.48
N THR A 465 23.16 -28.47 30.50
CA THR A 465 22.85 -29.36 31.62
C THR A 465 24.16 -29.71 32.33
N THR A 466 24.19 -29.47 33.65
CA THR A 466 25.29 -29.84 34.55
C THR A 466 25.27 -31.34 34.85
N PRO A 467 26.45 -31.96 35.04
CA PRO A 467 26.64 -32.71 36.28
C PRO A 467 27.97 -32.41 36.99
N HIS A 468 27.86 -32.46 38.32
CA HIS A 468 28.90 -32.35 39.33
C HIS A 468 30.01 -33.41 39.19
N ASN A 469 31.27 -32.98 39.21
CA ASN A 469 32.29 -33.43 40.18
C ASN A 469 33.60 -32.62 39.99
N ALA A 470 34.03 -31.99 41.09
CA ALA A 470 35.25 -31.17 41.22
C ALA A 470 36.52 -32.07 41.38
N PRO A 471 37.78 -31.59 41.35
CA PRO A 471 38.26 -30.48 42.17
C PRO A 471 39.18 -29.43 41.50
N SER A 472 39.30 -28.31 42.21
CA SER A 472 40.00 -27.06 41.97
C SER A 472 41.48 -27.14 41.58
N SER A 473 41.88 -26.42 40.51
CA SER A 473 43.19 -25.74 40.44
C SER A 473 43.21 -24.62 39.37
N HIS A 474 43.67 -23.44 39.80
CA HIS A 474 44.20 -22.29 39.04
C HIS A 474 43.55 -21.84 37.71
N ILE A 475 42.80 -20.73 37.80
CA ILE A 475 42.45 -19.86 36.67
C ILE A 475 43.75 -19.30 36.05
N THR A 476 44.09 -19.75 34.85
CA THR A 476 45.14 -19.16 34.01
C THR A 476 44.47 -18.30 32.94
N ALA A 477 44.74 -17.00 32.96
CA ALA A 477 44.23 -16.03 31.99
C ALA A 477 44.66 -16.38 30.56
N CYS A 478 43.70 -16.38 29.64
CA CYS A 478 43.91 -16.65 28.22
C CYS A 478 44.72 -15.49 27.59
N LYS A 479 45.84 -15.84 26.94
CA LYS A 479 46.77 -14.93 26.26
C LYS A 479 46.09 -14.28 25.04
N ILE A 480 46.12 -12.95 25.00
CA ILE A 480 45.89 -12.14 23.80
C ILE A 480 47.05 -12.40 22.82
N PRO A 481 46.82 -12.62 21.51
CA PRO A 481 47.91 -12.77 20.55
C PRO A 481 48.70 -11.48 20.47
N GLN A 482 50.03 -11.57 20.59
CA GLN A 482 50.91 -10.44 20.32
C GLN A 482 50.85 -10.11 18.82
N ILE A 483 50.28 -8.95 18.49
CA ILE A 483 50.45 -8.33 17.18
C ILE A 483 51.90 -7.84 17.13
N SER A 484 52.68 -8.42 16.23
CA SER A 484 54.02 -7.97 15.89
C SER A 484 53.98 -6.51 15.45
N ASN A 485 54.83 -5.67 16.04
CA ASN A 485 55.08 -4.29 15.64
C ASN A 485 55.56 -4.20 14.18
N SER A 486 54.64 -4.22 13.22
CA SER A 486 54.85 -3.59 11.93
C SER A 486 54.41 -2.14 12.07
N SER A 487 55.34 -1.22 11.84
CA SER A 487 55.20 0.23 12.02
C SER A 487 53.88 0.79 11.46
N MET A 488 52.90 1.04 12.32
CA MET A 488 51.77 1.92 11.98
C MET A 488 52.29 3.35 12.00
N SER A 489 52.22 4.04 10.86
CA SER A 489 52.49 5.47 10.78
C SER A 489 51.44 6.20 11.63
N GLY A 490 51.82 6.64 12.82
CA GLY A 490 50.92 7.35 13.74
C GLY A 490 50.30 8.60 13.09
N GLY A 491 49.03 8.85 13.41
CA GLY A 491 48.24 9.96 12.89
C GLY A 491 48.93 11.32 13.06
N VAL A 492 48.73 12.21 12.09
CA VAL A 492 49.31 13.56 12.09
C VAL A 492 48.42 14.47 12.92
N LYS A 493 48.92 14.96 14.05
CA LYS A 493 48.23 15.94 14.89
C LYS A 493 47.94 17.20 14.08
N ARG A 494 46.68 17.64 14.01
CA ARG A 494 46.28 18.86 13.27
C ARG A 494 45.86 19.97 14.23
N ASP A 495 46.03 21.22 13.81
CA ASP A 495 45.53 22.39 14.55
C ASP A 495 44.03 22.66 14.30
N ARG A 496 43.51 23.72 14.92
CA ARG A 496 42.10 24.13 14.82
C ARG A 496 41.66 24.42 13.37
N ASP A 497 42.62 24.74 12.50
CA ASP A 497 42.39 25.08 11.09
C ASP A 497 42.71 23.89 10.16
N GLY A 498 43.02 22.71 10.71
CA GLY A 498 43.22 21.46 9.97
C GLY A 498 44.64 21.26 9.43
N ASN A 499 45.59 22.14 9.75
CA ASN A 499 46.97 22.03 9.28
C ASN A 499 47.79 21.06 10.13
N ALA A 500 48.70 20.33 9.50
CA ALA A 500 49.60 19.40 10.18
C ALA A 500 50.49 20.15 11.18
N ARG A 501 50.35 19.81 12.46
CA ARG A 501 51.13 20.38 13.56
C ARG A 501 52.50 19.73 13.57
N VAL A 502 53.56 20.52 13.37
CA VAL A 502 54.95 20.07 13.51
C VAL A 502 55.14 19.51 14.93
N LYS A 503 55.70 18.30 15.06
CA LYS A 503 56.04 17.69 16.36
C LYS A 503 57.05 18.60 17.09
N SER A 504 56.56 19.51 17.93
CA SER A 504 57.41 20.23 18.88
C SER A 504 57.84 19.27 19.99
N ALA A 505 59.12 19.31 20.38
CA ALA A 505 59.65 18.55 21.51
C ALA A 505 58.72 18.70 22.74
N ALA A 506 58.30 17.58 23.31
CA ALA A 506 57.29 17.53 24.37
C ALA A 506 57.79 18.21 25.67
N PRO A 507 56.94 18.96 26.40
CA PRO A 507 57.26 19.38 27.77
C PRO A 507 57.20 18.19 28.75
N PRO A 508 57.88 18.28 29.92
CA PRO A 508 58.02 17.15 30.83
C PRO A 508 56.72 16.85 31.60
N ASP A 509 56.40 15.55 31.68
CA ASP A 509 55.55 14.83 32.63
C ASP A 509 54.38 15.59 33.30
N ALA A 510 53.22 15.58 32.64
CA ALA A 510 51.95 15.49 33.37
C ALA A 510 51.73 14.01 33.79
N PRO A 511 51.23 13.72 35.01
CA PRO A 511 51.09 12.35 35.50
C PRO A 511 50.16 11.55 34.59
N ARG A 512 50.73 10.68 33.75
CA ARG A 512 49.99 9.80 32.84
C ARG A 512 49.35 8.69 33.66
N GLY A 513 48.05 8.78 33.87
CA GLY A 513 47.29 7.71 34.52
C GLY A 513 47.37 6.39 33.75
N ARG A 514 47.07 5.27 34.41
CA ARG A 514 47.10 3.90 33.85
C ARG A 514 46.33 3.74 32.52
N PHE A 515 45.35 4.60 32.26
CA PHE A 515 44.50 4.58 31.07
C PHE A 515 44.94 5.55 29.97
N HIS A 516 46.01 6.35 30.16
CA HIS A 516 46.41 7.38 29.20
C HIS A 516 46.75 6.81 27.81
N GLY A 517 47.52 5.71 27.75
CA GLY A 517 47.83 5.04 26.49
C GLY A 517 46.60 4.46 25.77
N MET A 518 45.56 4.08 26.53
CA MET A 518 44.29 3.65 25.95
C MET A 518 43.57 4.81 25.24
N PHE A 519 43.57 6.00 25.84
CA PHE A 519 42.98 7.20 25.22
C PHE A 519 43.78 7.70 24.01
N GLU A 520 45.11 7.54 24.01
CA GLU A 520 45.93 7.88 22.83
C GLU A 520 45.66 6.92 21.66
N ASN A 521 45.53 5.62 21.93
CA ASN A 521 45.13 4.66 20.89
C ASN A 521 43.73 4.98 20.34
N PHE A 522 42.75 5.28 21.21
CA PHE A 522 41.41 5.67 20.76
C PHE A 522 41.42 6.95 19.94
N ARG A 523 42.24 7.94 20.31
CA ARG A 523 42.43 9.16 19.51
C ARG A 523 42.97 8.83 18.13
N ASP A 524 44.04 8.04 18.07
CA ASP A 524 44.72 7.73 16.81
C ASP A 524 43.80 6.89 15.88
N GLU A 525 43.02 5.95 16.44
CA GLU A 525 41.97 5.22 15.70
C GLU A 525 40.87 6.14 15.18
N LEU A 526 40.46 7.13 15.98
CA LEU A 526 39.43 8.10 15.60
C LEU A 526 39.92 9.02 14.48
N ASP A 527 41.16 9.51 14.58
CA ASP A 527 41.80 10.34 13.57
C ASP A 527 41.94 9.58 12.24
N GLU A 528 42.40 8.33 12.28
CA GLU A 528 42.48 7.47 11.09
C GLU A 528 41.09 7.22 10.46
N HIS A 529 40.06 7.02 11.30
CA HIS A 529 38.68 6.91 10.84
C HIS A 529 38.19 8.20 10.15
N TYR A 530 38.49 9.38 10.69
CA TYR A 530 38.13 10.66 10.06
C TYR A 530 38.86 10.87 8.72
N ASP A 531 40.17 10.63 8.68
CA ASP A 531 40.97 10.76 7.46
C ASP A 531 40.47 9.80 6.36
N ARG A 532 40.12 8.58 6.72
CA ARG A 532 39.49 7.60 5.81
C ARG A 532 38.15 8.10 5.28
N ARG A 533 37.27 8.58 6.17
CA ARG A 533 35.96 9.10 5.80
C ARG A 533 36.07 10.27 4.82
N GLU A 534 37.02 11.18 5.03
CA GLU A 534 37.26 12.31 4.12
C GLU A 534 37.77 11.87 2.74
N ARG A 535 38.67 10.89 2.67
CA ARG A 535 39.10 10.30 1.38
C ARG A 535 37.92 9.69 0.62
N ILE A 536 37.09 8.90 1.31
CA ILE A 536 35.89 8.27 0.74
C ILE A 536 34.91 9.32 0.22
N ILE A 537 34.62 10.37 0.99
CA ILE A 537 33.69 11.43 0.58
C ILE A 537 34.20 12.16 -0.68
N LYS A 538 35.49 12.48 -0.73
CA LYS A 538 36.09 13.16 -1.89
C LYS A 538 36.02 12.29 -3.14
N ALA A 539 36.45 11.03 -3.05
CA ALA A 539 36.38 10.09 -4.15
C ALA A 539 34.93 9.87 -4.62
N SER A 540 33.99 9.68 -3.69
CA SER A 540 32.58 9.48 -3.98
C SER A 540 31.98 10.67 -4.74
N ARG A 541 32.23 11.91 -4.29
CA ARG A 541 31.76 13.12 -4.98
C ARG A 541 32.29 13.20 -6.42
N ASP A 542 33.56 12.89 -6.62
CA ASP A 542 34.20 13.00 -7.92
C ASP A 542 33.74 11.86 -8.86
N VAL A 543 33.50 10.64 -8.34
CA VAL A 543 32.87 9.53 -9.08
C VAL A 543 31.44 9.91 -9.50
N THR A 544 30.61 10.42 -8.58
CA THR A 544 29.26 10.91 -8.92
C THR A 544 29.31 11.94 -10.04
N ALA A 545 30.27 12.88 -9.99
CA ALA A 545 30.41 13.89 -11.03
C ALA A 545 30.75 13.28 -12.41
N GLN A 546 31.56 12.22 -12.47
CA GLN A 546 31.85 11.52 -13.73
C GLN A 546 30.66 10.69 -14.21
N SER A 547 29.99 9.95 -13.32
CA SER A 547 28.79 9.17 -13.63
C SER A 547 27.66 10.06 -14.16
N LYS A 548 27.41 11.21 -13.52
CA LYS A 548 26.40 12.17 -14.00
C LYS A 548 26.78 12.82 -15.33
N LYS A 549 28.06 13.07 -15.60
CA LYS A 549 28.50 13.54 -16.93
C LYS A 549 28.33 12.47 -18.02
N MET A 550 28.33 11.19 -17.64
CA MET A 550 28.02 10.08 -18.54
C MET A 550 26.51 10.03 -18.86
N CYS A 551 25.63 10.14 -17.87
CA CYS A 551 24.17 10.16 -18.06
C CYS A 551 23.65 11.45 -18.72
N GLY A 552 23.95 12.63 -18.14
CA GLY A 552 23.36 13.89 -18.62
C GLY A 552 23.27 15.07 -17.65
N LEU A 553 23.93 15.06 -16.48
CA LEU A 553 23.80 16.15 -15.49
C LEU A 553 25.14 16.86 -15.23
N GLY A 554 25.32 18.03 -15.86
CA GLY A 554 26.18 19.10 -15.36
C GLY A 554 25.31 20.29 -14.96
N TRP A 555 25.66 20.99 -13.89
CA TRP A 555 24.96 22.16 -13.33
C TRP A 555 24.86 23.39 -14.27
N LEU A 556 25.19 23.23 -15.56
CA LEU A 556 25.40 24.30 -16.56
C LEU A 556 24.67 24.06 -17.90
N GLY A 557 23.62 23.23 -17.94
CA GLY A 557 22.65 23.25 -19.05
C GLY A 557 23.12 22.73 -20.42
N SER A 558 24.17 21.91 -20.49
CA SER A 558 24.63 21.26 -21.72
C SER A 558 24.24 19.78 -21.77
N ILE A 559 23.60 19.32 -22.86
CA ILE A 559 23.21 17.91 -23.09
C ILE A 559 24.47 17.11 -23.46
N PHE A 560 24.84 16.07 -22.70
CA PHE A 560 26.05 15.25 -22.92
C PHE A 560 25.76 13.76 -23.21
N ALA A 561 26.83 12.96 -23.37
CA ALA A 561 27.03 11.86 -24.32
C ALA A 561 25.88 10.85 -24.54
N LEU A 562 25.30 10.25 -23.50
CA LEU A 562 24.27 9.20 -23.67
C LEU A 562 22.91 9.75 -24.12
N GLN A 563 22.50 10.92 -23.62
CA GLN A 563 21.26 11.59 -24.04
C GLN A 563 21.29 12.09 -25.50
N ARG A 564 22.46 12.07 -26.16
CA ARG A 564 22.60 12.40 -27.59
C ARG A 564 22.40 11.19 -28.50
N VAL A 565 22.33 9.98 -27.95
CA VAL A 565 22.14 8.74 -28.73
C VAL A 565 20.73 8.74 -29.30
N LYS A 566 20.60 8.63 -30.62
CA LYS A 566 19.30 8.72 -31.29
C LYS A 566 18.64 7.37 -31.52
N THR A 567 19.45 6.34 -31.73
CA THR A 567 19.03 4.99 -32.06
C THR A 567 19.12 4.10 -30.82
N LEU A 568 18.01 3.45 -30.48
CA LEU A 568 17.98 2.39 -29.48
C LEU A 568 18.41 1.06 -30.11
N ASN A 569 18.90 0.16 -29.27
CA ASN A 569 19.30 -1.19 -29.67
C ASN A 569 20.40 -1.21 -30.74
N ALA A 570 21.36 -0.29 -30.61
CA ALA A 570 22.50 -0.16 -31.51
C ALA A 570 23.76 0.24 -30.74
N ASP A 571 24.93 -0.10 -31.30
CA ASP A 571 26.21 0.33 -30.73
C ASP A 571 26.35 1.85 -30.75
N PHE A 572 27.12 2.37 -29.79
CA PHE A 572 27.34 3.81 -29.69
C PHE A 572 28.23 4.33 -30.82
N PRO A 573 27.97 5.55 -31.32
CA PRO A 573 28.91 6.24 -32.20
C PRO A 573 30.31 6.31 -31.58
N SER A 574 31.35 6.22 -32.41
CA SER A 574 32.74 6.18 -31.96
C SER A 574 33.15 7.34 -31.04
N HIS A 575 32.61 8.54 -31.26
CA HIS A 575 32.85 9.72 -30.42
C HIS A 575 32.21 9.59 -29.03
N THR A 576 30.99 9.04 -28.96
CA THR A 576 30.27 8.77 -27.70
C THR A 576 30.96 7.67 -26.92
N GLN A 577 31.40 6.61 -27.60
CA GLN A 577 32.12 5.50 -26.98
C GLN A 577 33.44 5.97 -26.36
N LYS A 578 34.23 6.79 -27.08
CA LYS A 578 35.47 7.38 -26.55
C LYS A 578 35.25 8.24 -25.31
N ASP A 579 34.17 9.02 -25.25
CA ASP A 579 33.86 9.84 -24.06
C ASP A 579 33.45 8.96 -22.86
N ILE A 580 32.67 7.90 -23.10
CA ILE A 580 32.33 6.90 -22.08
C ILE A 580 33.59 6.23 -21.54
N ASP A 581 34.47 5.75 -22.42
CA ASP A 581 35.69 5.05 -22.03
C ASP A 581 36.62 5.96 -21.20
N ALA A 582 36.76 7.24 -21.59
CA ALA A 582 37.54 8.21 -20.85
C ALA A 582 36.98 8.47 -19.44
N ARG A 583 35.65 8.54 -19.28
CA ARG A 583 34.99 8.69 -17.99
C ARG A 583 35.12 7.45 -17.12
N MET A 584 34.96 6.27 -17.71
CA MET A 584 35.11 4.98 -17.02
C MET A 584 36.54 4.78 -16.51
N ALA A 585 37.55 5.21 -17.28
CA ALA A 585 38.95 5.18 -16.84
C ALA A 585 39.20 6.08 -15.61
N GLU A 586 38.61 7.29 -15.60
CA GLU A 586 38.74 8.21 -14.45
C GLU A 586 37.98 7.70 -13.22
N ILE A 587 36.77 7.15 -13.40
CA ILE A 587 36.03 6.48 -12.33
C ILE A 587 36.86 5.33 -11.75
N SER A 588 37.52 4.55 -12.60
CA SER A 588 38.38 3.46 -12.18
C SER A 588 39.51 3.91 -11.25
N ARG A 589 40.20 4.99 -11.64
CA ARG A 589 41.28 5.59 -10.85
C ARG A 589 40.77 6.08 -9.48
N LEU A 590 39.59 6.70 -9.45
CA LEU A 590 38.98 7.21 -8.22
C LEU A 590 38.53 6.09 -7.28
N LEU A 591 37.87 5.05 -7.79
CA LEU A 591 37.44 3.90 -6.99
C LEU A 591 38.64 3.11 -6.45
N ALA A 592 39.69 2.93 -7.26
CA ALA A 592 40.91 2.26 -6.82
C ALA A 592 41.57 2.96 -5.63
N SER A 593 41.50 4.31 -5.57
CA SER A 593 42.10 5.09 -4.48
C SER A 593 41.47 4.85 -3.10
N VAL A 594 40.25 4.32 -3.05
CA VAL A 594 39.51 4.07 -1.80
C VAL A 594 39.12 2.60 -1.60
N ALA A 595 39.42 1.72 -2.56
CA ALA A 595 39.04 0.31 -2.50
C ALA A 595 39.58 -0.42 -1.25
N ALA A 596 40.84 -0.16 -0.87
CA ALA A 596 41.44 -0.73 0.34
C ALA A 596 40.76 -0.24 1.63
N ASP A 597 40.32 1.02 1.65
CA ASP A 597 39.64 1.63 2.79
C ASP A 597 38.21 1.06 3.01
N LEU A 598 37.63 0.45 1.97
CA LEU A 598 36.26 -0.06 1.95
C LEU A 598 36.14 -1.58 2.17
N GLN A 599 37.20 -2.25 2.59
CA GLN A 599 37.17 -3.71 2.80
C GLN A 599 36.43 -4.10 4.09
N SER A 600 35.90 -5.33 4.13
CA SER A 600 35.21 -5.90 5.30
C SER A 600 34.05 -5.01 5.81
N VAL A 601 33.96 -4.79 7.13
CA VAL A 601 32.91 -4.00 7.78
C VAL A 601 32.83 -2.56 7.28
N ASN A 602 33.93 -2.02 6.73
CA ASN A 602 33.96 -0.63 6.28
C ASN A 602 33.07 -0.39 5.06
N ARG A 603 32.84 -1.40 4.20
CA ARG A 603 31.87 -1.27 3.09
C ARG A 603 30.49 -0.90 3.62
N TYR A 604 30.04 -1.56 4.67
CA TYR A 604 28.74 -1.29 5.31
C TYR A 604 28.77 0.00 6.12
N ARG A 605 29.86 0.26 6.87
CA ARG A 605 30.02 1.47 7.70
C ARG A 605 29.95 2.76 6.88
N TYR A 606 30.54 2.78 5.68
CA TYR A 606 30.57 3.95 4.79
C TYR A 606 29.57 3.86 3.63
N ALA A 607 28.55 3.00 3.73
CA ALA A 607 27.56 2.83 2.67
C ALA A 607 26.89 4.15 2.28
N TRP A 608 26.59 5.02 3.25
CA TRP A 608 26.02 6.34 3.00
C TRP A 608 26.98 7.30 2.29
N GLN A 609 28.29 7.21 2.56
CA GLN A 609 29.29 8.04 1.90
C GLN A 609 29.59 7.53 0.47
N MET A 610 29.32 6.26 0.18
CA MET A 610 29.56 5.61 -1.12
C MET A 610 28.35 5.61 -2.07
N ARG A 611 27.40 6.54 -1.92
CA ARG A 611 26.26 6.70 -2.84
C ARG A 611 26.64 6.96 -4.30
N CYS A 612 27.90 7.30 -4.58
CA CYS A 612 28.43 7.33 -5.94
C CYS A 612 28.25 6.02 -6.73
N LEU A 613 28.10 4.89 -6.05
CA LEU A 613 27.82 3.60 -6.68
C LEU A 613 26.38 3.50 -7.19
N GLU A 614 25.40 4.10 -6.51
CA GLU A 614 24.02 4.24 -7.02
C GLU A 614 24.04 4.98 -8.37
N GLU A 615 24.77 6.09 -8.40
CA GLU A 615 24.95 6.97 -9.56
C GLU A 615 25.70 6.30 -10.70
N LEU A 616 26.70 5.46 -10.38
CA LEU A 616 27.40 4.64 -11.35
C LEU A 616 26.48 3.57 -11.94
N VAL A 617 25.67 2.89 -11.11
CA VAL A 617 24.71 1.90 -11.60
C VAL A 617 23.66 2.54 -12.50
N GLU A 618 23.11 3.70 -12.15
CA GLU A 618 22.21 4.47 -13.03
C GLU A 618 22.83 4.64 -14.42
N ALA A 619 24.09 5.06 -14.46
CA ALA A 619 24.80 5.35 -15.71
C ALA A 619 25.12 4.10 -16.53
N LEU A 620 25.56 3.02 -15.88
CA LEU A 620 25.77 1.72 -16.52
C LEU A 620 24.46 1.15 -17.06
N SER A 621 23.38 1.27 -16.27
CA SER A 621 22.05 0.79 -16.64
C SER A 621 21.49 1.55 -17.83
N PHE A 622 21.65 2.87 -17.86
CA PHE A 622 21.20 3.69 -18.98
C PHE A 622 21.99 3.38 -20.25
N ALA A 623 23.32 3.26 -20.15
CA ALA A 623 24.16 2.87 -21.28
C ALA A 623 23.78 1.47 -21.83
N HIS A 624 23.58 0.50 -20.94
CA HIS A 624 23.17 -0.85 -21.30
C HIS A 624 21.79 -0.88 -21.96
N TYR A 625 20.84 -0.12 -21.41
CA TYR A 625 19.49 0.03 -21.97
C TYR A 625 19.51 0.66 -23.37
N LEU A 626 20.31 1.70 -23.60
CA LEU A 626 20.41 2.31 -24.93
C LEU A 626 20.98 1.34 -25.98
N ARG A 627 22.00 0.54 -25.61
CA ARG A 627 22.63 -0.44 -26.53
C ARG A 627 21.78 -1.68 -26.79
N LEU A 628 21.09 -2.21 -25.78
CA LEU A 628 20.48 -3.55 -25.83
C LEU A 628 18.97 -3.57 -25.57
N GLN A 629 18.38 -2.42 -25.21
CA GLN A 629 17.00 -2.30 -24.71
C GLN A 629 16.69 -3.33 -23.61
N LYS A 630 17.65 -3.59 -22.72
CA LYS A 630 17.47 -4.49 -21.59
C LYS A 630 17.92 -3.80 -20.33
N LEU A 631 17.37 -4.23 -19.20
CA LEU A 631 17.90 -3.84 -17.91
C LEU A 631 19.18 -4.65 -17.65
N ILE A 632 20.25 -3.97 -17.25
CA ILE A 632 21.48 -4.64 -16.81
C ILE A 632 21.18 -5.47 -15.57
N THR A 633 21.64 -6.71 -15.48
CA THR A 633 21.44 -7.53 -14.26
C THR A 633 22.40 -7.10 -13.14
N PRO A 634 22.12 -7.44 -11.86
CA PRO A 634 23.06 -7.14 -10.76
C PRO A 634 24.47 -7.72 -10.98
N ALA A 635 24.57 -8.92 -11.55
CA ALA A 635 25.85 -9.56 -11.85
C ALA A 635 26.62 -8.84 -12.96
N GLU A 636 25.92 -8.42 -14.02
CA GLU A 636 26.51 -7.62 -15.10
C GLU A 636 26.91 -6.23 -14.61
N ALA A 637 26.10 -5.60 -13.74
CA ALA A 637 26.43 -4.33 -13.12
C ALA A 637 27.69 -4.43 -12.24
N GLN A 638 27.82 -5.51 -11.46
CA GLN A 638 29.02 -5.79 -10.67
C GLN A 638 30.26 -5.99 -11.56
N ALA A 639 30.12 -6.72 -12.66
CA ALA A 639 31.21 -6.95 -13.61
C ALA A 639 31.61 -5.67 -14.37
N ALA A 640 30.68 -4.73 -14.52
CA ALA A 640 30.91 -3.45 -15.19
C ALA A 640 31.52 -2.37 -14.27
N VAL A 641 31.71 -2.63 -12.97
CA VAL A 641 32.43 -1.73 -12.07
C VAL A 641 33.90 -1.68 -12.47
N PRO A 642 34.45 -0.51 -12.87
CA PRO A 642 35.77 -0.45 -13.46
C PRO A 642 36.84 -0.44 -12.35
N LEU A 643 37.51 -1.56 -12.10
CA LEU A 643 38.64 -1.65 -11.17
C LEU A 643 39.90 -2.13 -11.89
N PRO A 644 41.08 -1.53 -11.63
CA PRO A 644 42.33 -2.03 -12.16
C PRO A 644 42.64 -3.43 -11.62
N GLU A 645 43.30 -4.27 -12.43
CA GLU A 645 43.79 -5.57 -11.98
C GLU A 645 44.67 -5.45 -10.73
N GLY A 646 44.44 -6.34 -9.74
CA GLY A 646 45.14 -6.33 -8.45
C GLY A 646 44.56 -5.40 -7.38
N THR A 647 43.50 -4.64 -7.69
CA THR A 647 42.76 -3.84 -6.70
C THR A 647 41.82 -4.74 -5.88
N PRO A 648 41.68 -4.52 -4.56
CA PRO A 648 40.68 -5.22 -3.76
C PRO A 648 39.26 -5.07 -4.35
N PRO A 649 38.43 -6.13 -4.33
CA PRO A 649 37.10 -6.07 -4.91
C PRO A 649 36.23 -5.03 -4.18
N LEU A 650 35.43 -4.30 -4.95
CA LEU A 650 34.41 -3.40 -4.45
C LEU A 650 33.03 -3.96 -4.81
N GLU A 651 32.35 -4.51 -3.81
CA GLU A 651 31.03 -5.10 -3.98
C GLU A 651 29.94 -4.03 -4.03
N LEU A 652 29.09 -4.13 -5.06
CA LEU A 652 27.80 -3.46 -5.15
C LEU A 652 26.83 -4.17 -4.22
N THR A 653 26.28 -3.42 -3.28
CA THR A 653 25.21 -3.91 -2.43
C THR A 653 23.90 -3.96 -3.23
N PRO A 654 22.91 -4.77 -2.80
CA PRO A 654 21.57 -4.73 -3.39
C PRO A 654 20.94 -3.34 -3.36
N GLY A 655 21.29 -2.52 -2.35
CA GLY A 655 20.86 -1.13 -2.24
C GLY A 655 21.41 -0.26 -3.36
N ASP A 656 22.73 -0.34 -3.64
CA ASP A 656 23.37 0.47 -4.69
C ASP A 656 22.71 0.20 -6.05
N TYR A 657 22.46 -1.09 -6.33
CA TYR A 657 21.80 -1.49 -7.57
C TYR A 657 20.35 -0.99 -7.64
N MET A 658 19.54 -1.31 -6.62
CA MET A 658 18.12 -0.96 -6.61
C MET A 658 17.90 0.56 -6.71
N TYR A 659 18.65 1.36 -5.95
CA TYR A 659 18.53 2.82 -5.99
C TYR A 659 19.07 3.42 -7.29
N GLY A 660 20.10 2.83 -7.90
CA GLY A 660 20.54 3.20 -9.24
C GLY A 660 19.46 2.95 -10.31
N ILE A 661 18.71 1.84 -10.22
CA ILE A 661 17.57 1.61 -11.12
C ILE A 661 16.40 2.56 -10.85
N PHE A 662 16.15 2.97 -9.60
CA PHE A 662 15.17 4.02 -9.32
C PHE A 662 15.51 5.34 -10.05
N ASP A 663 16.79 5.70 -10.08
CA ASP A 663 17.24 6.93 -10.75
C ASP A 663 17.24 6.82 -12.28
N LEU A 664 17.40 5.60 -12.82
CA LEU A 664 17.28 5.32 -14.26
C LEU A 664 15.94 5.81 -14.84
N PHE A 665 14.83 5.72 -14.10
CA PHE A 665 13.53 6.23 -14.57
C PHE A 665 13.56 7.71 -14.91
N GLY A 666 14.33 8.50 -14.16
CA GLY A 666 14.52 9.92 -14.45
C GLY A 666 15.25 10.13 -15.79
N GLU A 667 16.28 9.33 -16.07
CA GLU A 667 17.04 9.39 -17.33
C GLU A 667 16.23 8.88 -18.52
N LEU A 668 15.44 7.80 -18.36
CA LEU A 668 14.52 7.31 -19.38
C LEU A 668 13.44 8.34 -19.72
N MET A 669 12.90 9.03 -18.70
CA MET A 669 11.93 10.11 -18.91
C MET A 669 12.53 11.29 -19.66
N ARG A 670 13.75 11.71 -19.29
CA ARG A 670 14.48 12.76 -20.03
C ARG A 670 14.73 12.34 -21.48
N PHE A 671 15.18 11.10 -21.68
CA PHE A 671 15.44 10.55 -23.00
C PHE A 671 14.17 10.54 -23.87
N ALA A 672 13.05 10.05 -23.34
CA ALA A 672 11.76 10.06 -24.03
C ALA A 672 11.31 11.49 -24.36
N THR A 673 11.53 12.45 -23.47
CA THR A 673 11.20 13.87 -23.69
C THR A 673 12.03 14.48 -24.82
N VAL A 674 13.35 14.26 -24.83
CA VAL A 674 14.27 14.76 -25.86
C VAL A 674 13.97 14.13 -27.22
N GLN A 675 13.76 12.81 -27.26
CA GLN A 675 13.35 12.10 -28.45
C GLN A 675 12.04 12.66 -29.01
N ARG A 676 11.04 12.91 -28.15
CA ARG A 676 9.76 13.50 -28.59
C ARG A 676 9.92 14.91 -29.15
N ALA A 677 10.75 15.75 -28.54
CA ALA A 677 11.02 17.11 -29.02
C ALA A 677 11.70 17.13 -30.40
N GLN A 678 12.54 16.14 -30.69
CA GLN A 678 13.23 16.00 -31.98
C GLN A 678 12.36 15.32 -33.07
N VAL A 679 11.32 14.58 -32.67
CA VAL A 679 10.45 13.74 -33.53
C VAL A 679 9.23 14.51 -34.10
N ILE A 680 9.20 15.85 -34.00
CA ILE A 680 8.16 16.67 -34.66
C ILE A 680 8.14 16.48 -36.19
N GLU A 681 9.17 15.86 -36.80
CA GLU A 681 9.26 15.65 -38.26
C GLU A 681 9.16 14.20 -38.79
N THR A 682 8.99 13.13 -37.97
CA THR A 682 8.65 11.78 -38.50
C THR A 682 8.27 10.76 -37.40
N PRO A 683 7.19 9.95 -37.52
CA PRO A 683 6.72 9.09 -36.43
C PRO A 683 7.32 7.67 -36.50
N SER A 684 7.99 7.17 -35.46
CA SER A 684 8.12 5.69 -35.28
C SER A 684 8.63 5.14 -33.93
N ASN A 685 9.11 5.93 -32.95
CA ASN A 685 9.79 5.36 -31.77
C ASN A 685 9.13 5.60 -30.39
N LEU A 686 8.11 6.47 -30.27
CA LEU A 686 7.49 6.77 -28.96
C LEU A 686 6.15 6.05 -28.71
N ALA A 687 5.32 5.94 -29.75
CA ALA A 687 4.07 5.21 -29.76
C ALA A 687 3.91 4.62 -31.17
N GLY A 688 3.61 3.31 -31.28
CA GLY A 688 3.30 2.70 -32.58
C GLY A 688 2.08 3.41 -33.18
N GLY A 689 2.25 4.08 -34.31
CA GLY A 689 1.18 4.82 -34.96
C GLY A 689 0.34 3.91 -35.85
N THR A 690 -0.95 3.78 -35.56
CA THR A 690 -1.98 3.39 -36.54
C THR A 690 -2.33 4.62 -37.38
N ALA A 691 -1.80 4.71 -38.60
CA ALA A 691 -2.26 5.69 -39.59
C ALA A 691 -3.45 5.13 -40.38
N GLY A 692 -4.44 5.99 -40.65
CA GLY A 692 -5.76 5.64 -41.16
C GLY A 692 -5.78 4.93 -42.51
N ALA A 693 -6.76 4.04 -42.65
CA ALA A 693 -7.12 3.38 -43.90
C ALA A 693 -8.14 4.24 -44.66
N GLU A 694 -7.68 4.93 -45.69
CA GLU A 694 -8.49 5.21 -46.89
C GLU A 694 -7.58 5.08 -48.12
N GLY A 695 -7.95 4.19 -49.05
CA GLY A 695 -7.36 4.13 -50.40
C GLY A 695 -6.76 2.77 -50.82
N ALA A 696 -7.61 1.95 -51.44
CA ALA A 696 -7.38 0.93 -52.48
C ALA A 696 -5.97 0.34 -52.76
N GLY A 697 -5.89 -1.01 -52.78
CA GLY A 697 -4.89 -1.75 -53.56
C GLY A 697 -4.31 -2.97 -52.85
N GLY A 698 -4.62 -4.17 -53.34
CA GLY A 698 -4.24 -5.44 -52.71
C GLY A 698 -2.73 -5.74 -52.68
N GLY A 699 -2.34 -6.46 -51.63
CA GLY A 699 -1.01 -7.07 -51.49
C GLY A 699 -0.86 -7.72 -50.12
N ALA A 700 -0.97 -9.04 -50.05
CA ALA A 700 -0.72 -9.81 -48.84
C ALA A 700 0.74 -9.63 -48.38
N GLY A 701 0.96 -9.01 -47.22
CA GLY A 701 2.26 -8.80 -46.59
C GLY A 701 2.26 -9.26 -45.13
N LYS A 702 3.24 -10.08 -44.76
CA LYS A 702 3.43 -10.70 -43.44
C LYS A 702 3.76 -9.67 -42.33
N GLY A 703 3.05 -9.76 -41.21
CA GLY A 703 3.53 -9.55 -39.82
C GLY A 703 4.14 -8.20 -39.41
N GLU A 704 3.32 -7.31 -38.83
CA GLU A 704 3.78 -6.23 -37.92
C GLU A 704 3.15 -6.43 -36.51
N GLU A 705 3.57 -7.47 -35.78
CA GLU A 705 3.31 -7.59 -34.34
C GLU A 705 4.47 -6.98 -33.54
N GLY A 706 4.17 -5.98 -32.70
CA GLY A 706 4.92 -5.71 -31.46
C GLY A 706 6.28 -5.00 -31.55
N LYS A 707 6.35 -3.79 -32.09
CA LYS A 707 7.57 -2.95 -31.97
C LYS A 707 7.71 -2.42 -30.54
N ARG A 708 8.79 -2.78 -29.85
CA ARG A 708 9.10 -2.39 -28.45
C ARG A 708 9.32 -0.87 -28.34
N THR A 709 8.60 -0.19 -27.43
CA THR A 709 8.66 1.26 -27.24
C THR A 709 9.16 1.63 -25.85
N ILE A 710 9.79 2.81 -25.72
CA ILE A 710 10.24 3.33 -24.41
C ILE A 710 9.06 3.50 -23.45
N LEU A 711 7.89 3.91 -23.95
CA LEU A 711 6.68 4.02 -23.14
C LEU A 711 6.31 2.68 -22.51
N ARG A 712 6.32 1.62 -23.32
CA ARG A 712 6.02 0.27 -22.82
C ARG A 712 7.09 -0.21 -21.83
N ASP A 713 8.37 0.02 -22.13
CA ASP A 713 9.48 -0.38 -21.28
C ASP A 713 9.45 0.32 -19.91
N ILE A 714 9.17 1.64 -19.87
CA ILE A 714 9.10 2.39 -18.61
C ILE A 714 7.87 2.01 -17.78
N GLN A 715 6.76 1.63 -18.43
CA GLN A 715 5.55 1.13 -17.76
C GLN A 715 5.78 -0.25 -17.17
N GLU A 716 6.31 -1.21 -17.95
CA GLU A 716 6.61 -2.56 -17.49
C GLU A 716 7.60 -2.54 -16.31
N LEU A 717 8.66 -1.72 -16.41
CA LEU A 717 9.61 -1.54 -15.32
C LEU A 717 8.96 -0.86 -14.10
N GLY A 718 8.12 0.14 -14.32
CA GLY A 718 7.39 0.84 -13.25
C GLY A 718 6.49 -0.10 -12.46
N CYS A 719 5.71 -0.93 -13.16
CA CYS A 719 4.86 -1.95 -12.55
C CYS A 719 5.66 -2.95 -11.73
N ALA A 720 6.81 -3.43 -12.24
CA ALA A 720 7.67 -4.34 -11.50
C ALA A 720 8.15 -3.75 -10.16
N PHE A 721 8.45 -2.45 -10.12
CA PHE A 721 8.83 -1.75 -8.89
C PHE A 721 7.67 -1.51 -7.94
N GLU A 722 6.45 -1.31 -8.44
CA GLU A 722 5.25 -1.16 -7.60
C GLU A 722 4.81 -2.46 -6.93
N ILE A 723 5.20 -3.62 -7.48
CA ILE A 723 4.95 -4.95 -6.91
C ILE A 723 5.92 -5.27 -5.77
N LEU A 724 7.08 -4.60 -5.70
CA LEU A 724 8.07 -4.86 -4.65
C LEU A 724 7.50 -4.57 -3.24
N PRO A 725 7.82 -5.39 -2.23
CA PRO A 725 7.42 -5.13 -0.85
C PRO A 725 7.89 -3.74 -0.41
N ALA A 726 6.95 -2.93 0.09
CA ALA A 726 7.27 -1.56 0.49
C ALA A 726 8.29 -1.54 1.63
N VAL A 727 9.48 -1.00 1.38
CA VAL A 727 10.49 -0.79 2.42
C VAL A 727 10.13 0.49 3.20
N PRO A 728 10.02 0.46 4.54
CA PRO A 728 9.48 1.57 5.33
C PRO A 728 10.43 2.78 5.47
N THR A 729 11.44 2.94 4.62
CA THR A 729 12.37 4.08 4.68
C THR A 729 11.81 5.30 3.97
N LYS A 730 12.23 6.50 4.40
CA LYS A 730 11.86 7.76 3.76
C LYS A 730 12.38 7.82 2.31
N ASP A 731 13.62 7.38 2.11
CA ASP A 731 14.30 7.44 0.82
C ASP A 731 13.64 6.54 -0.23
N PHE A 732 13.24 5.32 0.14
CA PHE A 732 12.49 4.42 -0.75
C PHE A 732 11.17 5.05 -1.21
N ARG A 733 10.40 5.66 -0.30
CA ARG A 733 9.15 6.35 -0.66
C ARG A 733 9.39 7.53 -1.60
N SER A 734 10.39 8.36 -1.31
CA SER A 734 10.73 9.50 -2.17
C SER A 734 11.17 9.07 -3.57
N LYS A 735 11.94 7.99 -3.69
CA LYS A 735 12.35 7.42 -4.99
C LYS A 735 11.16 6.79 -5.73
N MET A 736 10.29 6.07 -5.04
CA MET A 736 9.06 5.51 -5.62
C MET A 736 8.12 6.61 -6.16
N ASP A 737 7.95 7.71 -5.43
CA ASP A 737 7.15 8.84 -5.90
C ASP A 737 7.79 9.53 -7.11
N ALA A 738 9.12 9.68 -7.12
CA ALA A 738 9.86 10.24 -8.27
C ALA A 738 9.75 9.33 -9.52
N MET A 739 9.81 8.00 -9.32
CA MET A 739 9.59 7.01 -10.37
C MET A 739 8.19 7.15 -10.97
N ARG A 740 7.14 7.16 -10.13
CA ARG A 740 5.74 7.36 -10.57
C ARG A 740 5.55 8.64 -11.35
N GLN A 741 6.16 9.74 -10.91
CA GLN A 741 6.13 11.00 -11.64
C GLN A 741 6.83 10.90 -13.01
N SER A 742 7.93 10.15 -13.09
CA SER A 742 8.67 9.94 -14.34
C SER A 742 7.85 9.10 -15.33
N VAL A 743 7.24 8.01 -14.87
CA VAL A 743 6.31 7.18 -15.66
C VAL A 743 5.15 8.03 -16.18
N ARG A 744 4.42 8.74 -15.29
CA ARG A 744 3.30 9.61 -15.67
C ARG A 744 3.68 10.69 -16.69
N LYS A 745 4.88 11.25 -16.60
CA LYS A 745 5.38 12.23 -17.58
C LYS A 745 5.55 11.61 -18.95
N VAL A 746 6.14 10.41 -19.03
CA VAL A 746 6.30 9.69 -20.30
C VAL A 746 4.95 9.23 -20.85
N GLU A 747 4.03 8.78 -19.99
CA GLU A 747 2.66 8.46 -20.35
C GLU A 747 1.94 9.68 -20.94
N ASN A 748 2.00 10.83 -20.29
CA ASN A 748 1.41 12.06 -20.84
C ASN A 748 2.03 12.46 -22.19
N LEU A 749 3.34 12.24 -22.38
CA LEU A 749 4.02 12.47 -23.66
C LEU A 749 3.60 11.47 -24.76
N GLY A 750 3.35 10.21 -24.38
CA GLY A 750 2.97 9.12 -25.28
C GLY A 750 1.48 9.12 -25.64
N TYR A 751 0.61 9.40 -24.67
CA TYR A 751 -0.85 9.46 -24.82
C TYR A 751 -1.39 10.84 -25.19
N GLY A 752 -0.54 11.87 -25.27
CA GLY A 752 -0.88 13.24 -25.66
C GLY A 752 -1.41 13.43 -27.10
N LEU A 753 -1.93 12.38 -27.73
CA LEU A 753 -2.58 12.36 -29.05
C LEU A 753 -4.02 11.81 -28.95
N VAL A 754 -4.83 12.25 -27.99
CA VAL A 754 -6.31 12.19 -28.10
C VAL A 754 -7.04 13.43 -27.56
N VAL A 755 -6.38 14.37 -26.86
CA VAL A 755 -7.06 15.61 -26.42
C VAL A 755 -6.24 16.85 -26.77
N ARG A 756 -6.29 17.27 -28.04
CA ARG A 756 -6.03 18.67 -28.41
C ARG A 756 -7.36 19.41 -28.52
N GLY A 757 -7.85 19.91 -27.39
CA GLY A 757 -8.93 20.89 -27.34
C GLY A 757 -8.47 22.29 -27.78
N SER A 758 -7.90 22.43 -28.98
CA SER A 758 -7.39 23.72 -29.48
C SER A 758 -7.28 23.84 -31.00
N GLU A 759 -8.18 23.20 -31.76
CA GLU A 759 -8.53 23.68 -33.12
C GLU A 759 -9.98 24.15 -33.10
N ARG A 760 -10.18 25.41 -32.68
CA ARG A 760 -11.39 26.14 -33.03
C ARG A 760 -11.14 26.74 -34.42
N PRO A 761 -11.99 26.45 -35.43
CA PRO A 761 -11.88 27.10 -36.73
C PRO A 761 -11.94 28.62 -36.56
N SER A 762 -11.20 29.38 -37.36
CA SER A 762 -11.28 30.85 -37.32
C SER A 762 -12.73 31.29 -37.58
N GLY A 763 -13.35 31.97 -36.62
CA GLY A 763 -14.76 32.40 -36.69
C GLY A 763 -15.73 31.63 -35.79
N TRP A 764 -15.27 30.64 -35.00
CA TRP A 764 -16.13 29.99 -34.02
C TRP A 764 -16.33 30.87 -32.77
N VAL A 765 -17.57 31.31 -32.55
CA VAL A 765 -18.00 32.03 -31.34
C VAL A 765 -18.98 31.14 -30.59
N PRO A 766 -18.85 30.95 -29.25
CA PRO A 766 -19.83 30.21 -28.48
C PRO A 766 -21.19 30.92 -28.51
N ASP A 767 -22.28 30.18 -28.74
CA ASP A 767 -23.64 30.71 -28.67
C ASP A 767 -23.99 30.97 -27.19
N MET A 768 -23.64 32.17 -26.70
CA MET A 768 -24.04 32.66 -25.39
C MET A 768 -25.45 33.23 -25.51
N LYS A 769 -26.46 32.36 -25.53
CA LYS A 769 -27.82 32.79 -25.19
C LYS A 769 -27.89 32.96 -23.68
N ASP A 770 -27.82 34.23 -23.27
CA ASP A 770 -28.20 34.73 -21.95
C ASP A 770 -29.58 34.18 -21.55
N GLU A 771 -29.64 33.16 -20.70
CA GLU A 771 -30.81 32.95 -19.84
C GLU A 771 -30.72 33.92 -18.67
N ARG A 772 -31.16 35.17 -18.89
CA ARG A 772 -31.51 36.06 -17.78
C ARG A 772 -32.86 35.62 -17.22
N PRO A 773 -33.03 35.49 -15.90
CA PRO A 773 -34.35 35.31 -15.31
C PRO A 773 -35.20 36.56 -15.58
N GLU A 774 -36.40 36.35 -16.14
CA GLU A 774 -37.44 37.38 -16.24
C GLU A 774 -37.77 37.94 -14.84
N PRO A 775 -37.90 39.27 -14.67
CA PRO A 775 -38.32 39.84 -13.41
C PRO A 775 -39.78 39.50 -13.12
N VAL A 776 -40.02 38.78 -12.03
CA VAL A 776 -41.37 38.51 -11.51
C VAL A 776 -42.00 39.83 -11.05
N SER A 777 -43.12 40.21 -11.68
CA SER A 777 -43.94 41.34 -11.26
C SER A 777 -44.59 41.04 -9.90
N PRO A 778 -44.69 42.02 -8.98
CA PRO A 778 -45.24 41.79 -7.65
C PRO A 778 -46.76 41.81 -7.68
N VAL A 779 -47.40 40.67 -7.39
CA VAL A 779 -48.73 40.57 -6.73
C VAL A 779 -48.72 39.33 -5.85
#